data_AF-A0A6B2KXW2-F1
#
_entry.id   AF-A0A6B2KXW2-F1
#
_cell.length_a   1.000
_cell.length_b   1.000
_cell.length_c   1.000
_cell.angle_alpha   90.00
_cell.angle_beta   90.00
_cell.angle_gamma   90.00
#
_symmetry.space_group_name_H-M   'P 1'
#
loop_
_entity.id
_entity.type
_entity.pdbx_description
1 polymer ?
#
loop_
_entity_poly.entity_id
_entity_poly.type
_entity_poly.pdbx_seq_one_letter_code
_entity_poly.pdbx_strand_id
1 'polypeptide(L)'
;MKVLDLKKERLITYKVSVTTSNEKGSGTDANVKICLVGQKGETGIRSLDSDKDDFEQGKTDHFFIEAEDIGPLKKIKVGLESGGNEFISSIAGSDWKCSKITIEDPKRGTYVFNIDKWFKMKEWKEFDSQEPQLTSGVSYIVEITTGNIKGAGTSAKVYIDVIGDKNSTGKQILDNSPTNFNRGSKDTFTIDTVELGELKKIIVGHDNAGFGADWFLENVSITNERTSKQWHFGCGCWLSKSLDDKQTEKEFTSSSKPKKVTTYEVSVKTGSNRGSGTDANVFIEIKGKKLTSGKRKLDNMWNNFEAGQTDKFLIESIDVGTVKSIIIGHDNTGVGPGWYVDWISVVNLSRKKTYNFPVSRWFAKDEDDGLIERTLAPGEGDASGQSLYQVSVVTGNIRGAGTDANVFIEVFGKKGKSRKQVLDNSENNFEKGKTDVFVLKGGNDLGELTKIHIGHDNSGFGPGWFLEKVIVKNMKTNEEAFFFAGRWLAKDEGDGATEIDVAACKEDGTSSAPIVSYKVFVTTGDRRGAGTDANVFITVFGSNGDSGERKLESSGNNFERNKTDVFGFDCVDLGELQRIIIRHDNSGSGPGWFLDKVSIQTGKGEKWFFPCGKWLADDEDDKQISREIGAVLEDNTTYTPLVTYKVEVFTGDRPGAGTDSKVSIELYGENGKSGLRVLDNSQNNFERNKVDVFSIETVDIGKIQKVNIGHDNSGFGAAWFLDKVIVTSQKTNEQFYFLLGNWLQGNENRTEIAS
;
A
#
# COMPACT_ATOMS: atom_id res chain seq x y z
N MET A 1 -4.79 -18.06 -65.10
CA MET A 1 -4.53 -16.79 -65.81
C MET A 1 -3.83 -15.84 -64.84
N LYS A 2 -2.67 -15.29 -65.20
CA LYS A 2 -1.98 -14.26 -64.43
C LYS A 2 -2.84 -12.99 -64.45
N VAL A 3 -3.24 -12.48 -63.28
CA VAL A 3 -3.77 -11.13 -63.14
C VAL A 3 -2.57 -10.19 -63.15
N LEU A 4 -2.46 -9.39 -64.21
CA LEU A 4 -1.54 -8.27 -64.31
C LEU A 4 -2.05 -7.17 -63.37
N ASP A 5 -1.30 -6.96 -62.29
CA ASP A 5 -1.51 -5.85 -61.35
C ASP A 5 -0.96 -4.57 -61.98
N LEU A 6 -1.85 -3.75 -62.54
CA LEU A 6 -1.53 -2.41 -63.01
C LEU A 6 -1.36 -1.51 -61.79
N LYS A 7 -0.10 -1.29 -61.37
CA LYS A 7 0.25 -0.15 -60.53
C LYS A 7 -0.15 1.14 -61.24
N LYS A 8 -1.31 1.70 -60.92
CA LYS A 8 -1.59 3.12 -61.12
C LYS A 8 -0.67 3.89 -60.17
N GLU A 9 0.45 4.39 -60.67
CA GLU A 9 1.24 5.35 -59.93
C GLU A 9 0.37 6.61 -59.70
N ARG A 10 0.24 7.03 -58.43
CA ARG A 10 -0.54 8.21 -58.06
C ARG A 10 0.21 9.46 -58.52
N LEU A 11 -0.41 10.25 -59.40
CA LEU A 11 0.01 11.60 -59.72
C LEU A 11 0.09 12.44 -58.44
N ILE A 12 1.06 13.35 -58.36
CA ILE A 12 1.18 14.35 -57.32
C ILE A 12 1.11 15.76 -57.93
N THR A 13 0.57 16.70 -57.18
CA THR A 13 0.39 18.10 -57.60
C THR A 13 1.49 18.96 -56.99
N TYR A 14 2.36 19.52 -57.83
CA TYR A 14 3.39 20.47 -57.43
C TYR A 14 2.82 21.89 -57.52
N LYS A 15 2.98 22.71 -56.49
CA LYS A 15 2.63 24.14 -56.56
C LYS A 15 3.85 24.95 -56.97
N VAL A 16 3.74 25.65 -58.09
CA VAL A 16 4.77 26.51 -58.68
C VAL A 16 4.40 27.95 -58.38
N SER A 17 5.23 28.68 -57.66
CA SER A 17 5.04 30.13 -57.47
C SER A 17 6.12 30.88 -58.21
N VAL A 18 5.74 31.84 -59.04
CA VAL A 18 6.65 32.61 -59.90
C VAL A 18 6.55 34.07 -59.51
N THR A 19 7.68 34.68 -59.12
CA THR A 19 7.75 36.11 -58.78
C THR A 19 8.43 36.88 -59.90
N THR A 20 7.68 37.73 -60.59
CA THR A 20 8.23 38.70 -61.56
C THR A 20 8.98 39.80 -60.81
N SER A 21 10.12 40.24 -61.34
CA SER A 21 10.93 41.31 -60.74
C SER A 21 10.14 42.62 -60.64
N ASN A 22 10.48 43.48 -59.67
CA ASN A 22 9.89 44.81 -59.54
C ASN A 22 10.58 45.87 -60.42
N GLU A 23 11.57 45.49 -61.23
CA GLU A 23 12.22 46.39 -62.19
C GLU A 23 11.27 46.85 -63.30
N LYS A 24 11.41 48.09 -63.77
CA LYS A 24 10.53 48.67 -64.78
C LYS A 24 10.59 47.86 -66.08
N GLY A 25 9.42 47.39 -66.54
CA GLY A 25 9.29 46.63 -67.79
C GLY A 25 9.60 45.14 -67.65
N SER A 26 9.56 44.60 -66.43
CA SER A 26 9.83 43.18 -66.15
C SER A 26 8.68 42.24 -66.46
N GLY A 27 7.45 42.74 -66.61
CA GLY A 27 6.25 41.95 -66.90
C GLY A 27 6.19 41.42 -68.32
N THR A 28 5.29 40.46 -68.59
CA THR A 28 5.18 39.82 -69.91
C THR A 28 3.78 39.29 -70.19
N ASP A 29 3.32 39.46 -71.43
CA ASP A 29 2.11 38.81 -71.96
C ASP A 29 2.43 37.51 -72.73
N ALA A 30 3.72 37.16 -72.85
CA ALA A 30 4.16 35.95 -73.54
C ALA A 30 4.00 34.70 -72.68
N ASN A 31 3.88 33.53 -73.32
CA ASN A 31 3.63 32.27 -72.63
C ASN A 31 4.88 31.80 -71.88
N VAL A 32 4.83 31.86 -70.55
CA VAL A 32 5.85 31.29 -69.67
C VAL A 32 5.62 29.78 -69.56
N LYS A 33 6.68 29.00 -69.79
CA LYS A 33 6.66 27.54 -69.68
C LYS A 33 7.70 27.04 -68.69
N ILE A 34 7.38 25.94 -68.01
CA ILE A 34 8.30 25.30 -67.05
C ILE A 34 8.33 23.77 -67.22
N CYS A 35 9.48 23.17 -66.95
CA CYS A 35 9.63 21.72 -66.78
C CYS A 35 10.40 21.46 -65.48
N LEU A 36 9.84 20.63 -64.59
CA LEU A 36 10.48 20.22 -63.34
C LEU A 36 11.25 18.93 -63.59
N VAL A 37 12.53 18.89 -63.23
CA VAL A 37 13.42 17.74 -63.45
C VAL A 37 13.92 17.21 -62.12
N GLY A 38 13.54 15.98 -61.77
CA GLY A 38 13.94 15.31 -60.54
C GLY A 38 14.82 14.08 -60.78
N GLN A 39 15.16 13.36 -59.70
CA GLN A 39 16.00 12.15 -59.79
C GLN A 39 15.33 10.96 -60.51
N LYS A 40 14.01 10.89 -60.54
CA LYS A 40 13.23 9.78 -61.13
C LYS A 40 12.65 10.09 -62.50
N GLY A 41 12.72 11.34 -62.97
CA GLY A 41 12.14 11.74 -64.25
C GLY A 41 11.91 13.26 -64.33
N GLU A 42 11.07 13.67 -65.28
CA GLU A 42 10.66 15.06 -65.47
C GLU A 42 9.15 15.16 -65.72
N THR A 43 8.56 16.32 -65.44
CA THR A 43 7.12 16.55 -65.64
C THR A 43 6.75 16.69 -67.12
N GLY A 44 7.73 16.91 -68.00
CA GLY A 44 7.53 17.48 -69.32
C GLY A 44 7.21 18.98 -69.25
N ILE A 45 7.19 19.64 -70.40
CA ILE A 45 6.93 21.09 -70.50
C ILE A 45 5.45 21.38 -70.17
N ARG A 46 5.21 22.39 -69.33
CA ARG A 46 3.89 22.90 -68.96
C ARG A 46 3.84 24.40 -69.17
N SER A 47 2.75 24.88 -69.75
CA SER A 47 2.43 26.31 -69.78
C SER A 47 1.93 26.74 -68.40
N LEU A 48 2.41 27.88 -67.93
CA LEU A 48 1.94 28.51 -66.71
C LEU A 48 0.96 29.61 -67.10
N ASP A 49 -0.32 29.35 -66.88
CA ASP A 49 -1.43 30.25 -67.21
C ASP A 49 -2.57 29.98 -66.20
N SER A 50 -3.11 31.04 -65.62
CA SER A 50 -4.15 30.99 -64.58
C SER A 50 -5.46 31.72 -64.95
N ASP A 51 -5.66 32.03 -66.25
CA ASP A 51 -6.80 32.81 -66.78
C ASP A 51 -6.88 34.25 -66.21
N LYS A 52 -5.76 34.77 -65.70
CA LYS A 52 -5.60 36.12 -65.15
C LYS A 52 -4.42 36.83 -65.84
N ASP A 53 -4.30 38.13 -65.61
CA ASP A 53 -3.15 38.95 -66.03
C ASP A 53 -1.91 38.53 -65.22
N ASP A 54 -1.31 37.40 -65.62
CA ASP A 54 -0.21 36.73 -64.94
C ASP A 54 1.14 37.39 -65.31
N PHE A 55 2.13 37.24 -64.43
CA PHE A 55 3.50 37.70 -64.62
C PHE A 55 3.70 39.22 -64.63
N GLU A 56 2.77 39.97 -64.05
CA GLU A 56 2.86 41.43 -63.90
C GLU A 56 4.06 41.90 -63.05
N GLN A 57 4.56 43.11 -63.34
CA GLN A 57 5.71 43.69 -62.64
C GLN A 57 5.53 43.65 -61.11
N GLY A 58 6.46 42.99 -60.42
CA GLY A 58 6.48 42.86 -58.95
C GLY A 58 5.43 41.92 -58.35
N LYS A 59 4.68 41.16 -59.17
CA LYS A 59 3.68 40.19 -58.69
C LYS A 59 4.27 38.79 -58.49
N THR A 60 3.57 38.00 -57.69
CA THR A 60 3.82 36.56 -57.53
C THR A 60 2.56 35.80 -57.89
N ASP A 61 2.67 34.93 -58.89
CA ASP A 61 1.58 34.14 -59.41
C ASP A 61 1.77 32.66 -59.08
N HIS A 62 0.67 31.91 -58.93
CA HIS A 62 0.68 30.53 -58.43
C HIS A 62 0.01 29.58 -59.44
N PHE A 63 0.70 28.49 -59.75
CA PHE A 63 0.29 27.49 -60.72
C PHE A 63 0.42 26.08 -60.13
N PHE A 64 -0.29 25.12 -60.72
CA PHE A 64 -0.28 23.73 -60.26
C PHE A 64 0.08 22.79 -61.41
N ILE A 65 1.04 21.90 -61.17
CA ILE A 65 1.46 20.88 -62.14
C ILE A 65 1.13 19.51 -61.57
N GLU A 66 0.24 18.78 -62.24
CA GLU A 66 0.02 17.36 -61.95
C GLU A 66 0.96 16.50 -62.79
N ALA A 67 1.76 15.66 -62.11
CA ALA A 67 2.69 14.75 -62.74
C ALA A 67 3.03 13.56 -61.82
N GLU A 68 3.71 12.55 -62.36
CA GLU A 68 4.25 11.46 -61.55
C GLU A 68 5.29 11.98 -60.53
N ASP A 69 5.61 11.17 -59.52
CA ASP A 69 6.59 11.51 -58.50
C ASP A 69 8.01 11.48 -59.10
N ILE A 70 8.53 12.66 -59.47
CA ILE A 70 9.84 12.82 -60.14
C ILE A 70 11.03 12.66 -59.18
N GLY A 71 10.83 12.33 -57.91
CA GLY A 71 11.92 12.27 -56.93
C GLY A 71 12.42 13.66 -56.48
N PRO A 72 13.50 13.73 -55.68
CA PRO A 72 14.11 15.01 -55.33
C PRO A 72 14.43 15.86 -56.56
N LEU A 73 14.03 17.13 -56.52
CA LEU A 73 14.19 18.05 -57.64
C LEU A 73 15.68 18.35 -57.84
N LYS A 74 16.18 18.22 -59.08
CA LYS A 74 17.56 18.51 -59.47
C LYS A 74 17.71 19.87 -60.13
N LYS A 75 16.72 20.27 -60.93
CA LYS A 75 16.71 21.55 -61.65
C LYS A 75 15.31 21.89 -62.15
N ILE A 76 15.13 23.14 -62.54
CA ILE A 76 14.00 23.59 -63.34
C ILE A 76 14.49 24.11 -64.70
N LYS A 77 13.68 23.90 -65.73
CA LYS A 77 13.84 24.56 -67.04
C LYS A 77 12.71 25.54 -67.23
N VAL A 78 13.03 26.79 -67.50
CA VAL A 78 12.06 27.88 -67.67
C VAL A 78 12.27 28.52 -69.03
N GLY A 79 11.19 28.76 -69.77
CA GLY A 79 11.25 29.32 -71.10
C GLY A 79 10.12 30.30 -71.39
N LEU A 80 10.37 31.18 -72.35
CA LEU A 80 9.40 32.16 -72.83
C LEU A 80 9.12 31.92 -74.32
N GLU A 81 7.87 31.66 -74.68
CA GLU A 81 7.47 31.33 -76.06
C GLU A 81 6.36 32.25 -76.59
N SER A 82 6.32 32.45 -77.91
CA SER A 82 5.30 33.26 -78.58
C SER A 82 3.95 32.55 -78.51
N GLY A 83 2.94 33.21 -77.95
CA GLY A 83 1.56 32.73 -78.00
C GLY A 83 1.00 32.80 -79.41
N GLY A 84 1.00 31.67 -80.13
CA GLY A 84 0.12 31.35 -81.27
C GLY A 84 0.07 32.26 -82.50
N ASN A 85 0.66 33.45 -82.50
CA ASN A 85 0.56 34.42 -83.59
C ASN A 85 1.98 34.79 -84.05
N GLU A 86 2.43 34.17 -85.15
CA GLU A 86 3.80 34.29 -85.70
C GLU A 86 4.15 35.69 -86.26
N PHE A 87 3.33 36.73 -86.02
CA PHE A 87 3.55 38.08 -86.53
C PHE A 87 4.18 39.09 -85.55
N ILE A 88 4.49 38.68 -84.31
CA ILE A 88 5.09 39.58 -83.30
C ILE A 88 6.50 39.09 -82.94
N SER A 89 7.47 39.34 -83.82
CA SER A 89 8.89 39.04 -83.55
C SER A 89 9.75 40.28 -83.33
N SER A 90 9.15 41.48 -83.16
CA SER A 90 9.92 42.72 -82.99
C SER A 90 9.32 43.78 -82.06
N ILE A 91 8.32 43.46 -81.24
CA ILE A 91 7.80 44.45 -80.27
C ILE A 91 8.68 44.45 -79.01
N ALA A 92 9.35 45.58 -78.78
CA ALA A 92 9.99 45.92 -77.53
C ALA A 92 8.93 45.90 -76.41
N GLY A 93 9.05 44.97 -75.47
CA GLY A 93 8.07 44.74 -74.39
C GLY A 93 7.72 43.28 -74.10
N SER A 94 8.35 42.32 -74.77
CA SER A 94 8.10 40.87 -74.60
C SER A 94 9.20 40.12 -73.83
N ASP A 95 10.19 40.85 -73.30
CA ASP A 95 11.22 40.28 -72.44
C ASP A 95 10.68 40.24 -71.00
N TRP A 96 10.90 39.14 -70.29
CA TRP A 96 10.39 38.93 -68.93
C TRP A 96 11.53 38.88 -67.93
N LYS A 97 11.46 39.59 -66.80
CA LYS A 97 12.45 39.43 -65.72
C LYS A 97 11.86 38.64 -64.56
N CYS A 98 12.30 37.39 -64.42
CA CYS A 98 11.95 36.56 -63.27
C CYS A 98 12.91 36.81 -62.10
N SER A 99 12.38 37.09 -60.92
CA SER A 99 13.19 37.25 -59.69
C SER A 99 13.37 35.93 -58.95
N LYS A 100 12.29 35.17 -58.75
CA LYS A 100 12.28 33.96 -57.91
C LYS A 100 11.23 32.98 -58.40
N ILE A 101 11.53 31.68 -58.32
CA ILE A 101 10.56 30.61 -58.48
C ILE A 101 10.62 29.70 -57.25
N THR A 102 9.47 29.31 -56.69
CA THR A 102 9.40 28.32 -55.62
C THR A 102 8.54 27.13 -56.03
N ILE A 103 9.03 25.92 -55.79
CA ILE A 103 8.34 24.67 -56.08
C ILE A 103 8.02 23.98 -54.76
N GLU A 104 6.74 23.87 -54.41
CA GLU A 104 6.28 23.06 -53.29
C GLU A 104 6.03 21.62 -53.79
N ASP A 105 6.90 20.70 -53.39
CA ASP A 105 6.70 19.25 -53.57
C ASP A 105 5.97 18.73 -52.31
N PRO A 106 4.75 18.19 -52.43
CA PRO A 106 3.95 17.74 -51.27
C PRO A 106 4.62 16.61 -50.47
N LYS A 107 5.66 15.96 -51.02
CA LYS A 107 6.44 14.92 -50.34
C LYS A 107 7.79 15.40 -49.82
N ARG A 108 8.34 16.53 -50.31
CA ARG A 108 9.75 16.91 -50.11
C ARG A 108 9.98 18.36 -49.68
N GLY A 109 8.91 19.14 -49.54
CA GLY A 109 8.98 20.53 -49.10
C GLY A 109 9.25 21.50 -50.24
N THR A 110 9.74 22.68 -49.90
CA THR A 110 9.87 23.80 -50.84
C THR A 110 11.29 23.92 -51.41
N TYR A 111 11.40 23.94 -52.74
CA TYR A 111 12.62 24.31 -53.45
C TYR A 111 12.55 25.77 -53.85
N VAL A 112 13.58 26.54 -53.52
CA VAL A 112 13.66 27.98 -53.84
C VAL A 112 14.74 28.19 -54.91
N PHE A 113 14.34 28.81 -56.02
CA PHE A 113 15.22 29.20 -57.11
C PHE A 113 15.28 30.73 -57.17
N ASN A 114 16.41 31.30 -56.77
CA ASN A 114 16.68 32.73 -56.95
C ASN A 114 17.18 32.94 -58.38
N ILE A 115 16.32 33.45 -59.25
CA ILE A 115 16.55 33.53 -60.69
C ILE A 115 17.24 34.84 -61.06
N ASP A 116 16.62 35.95 -60.66
CA ASP A 116 16.98 37.35 -61.00
C ASP A 116 17.57 37.55 -62.40
N LYS A 117 16.87 37.06 -63.43
CA LYS A 117 17.32 37.09 -64.83
C LYS A 117 16.21 37.50 -65.79
N TRP A 118 16.62 38.25 -66.82
CA TRP A 118 15.80 38.51 -68.00
C TRP A 118 15.71 37.27 -68.88
N PHE A 119 14.56 37.02 -69.48
CA PHE A 119 14.26 35.98 -70.45
C PHE A 119 13.80 36.67 -71.74
N LYS A 120 14.48 36.38 -72.85
CA LYS A 120 14.09 36.85 -74.17
C LYS A 120 13.13 35.88 -74.84
N MET A 121 12.39 36.37 -75.82
CA MET A 121 11.51 35.53 -76.65
C MET A 121 12.29 34.34 -77.25
N LYS A 122 11.73 33.12 -77.14
CA LYS A 122 12.35 31.83 -77.54
C LYS A 122 13.60 31.44 -76.74
N GLU A 123 13.86 32.08 -75.59
CA GLU A 123 14.96 31.73 -74.70
C GLU A 123 14.52 30.70 -73.65
N TRP A 124 15.39 29.72 -73.37
CA TRP A 124 15.24 28.74 -72.30
C TRP A 124 16.46 28.81 -71.37
N LYS A 125 16.22 28.77 -70.06
CA LYS A 125 17.28 28.71 -69.04
C LYS A 125 17.03 27.58 -68.07
N GLU A 126 18.12 26.98 -67.63
CA GLU A 126 18.11 25.94 -66.61
C GLU A 126 18.69 26.48 -65.31
N PHE A 127 18.11 26.07 -64.19
CA PHE A 127 18.54 26.46 -62.85
C PHE A 127 18.62 25.21 -62.00
N ASP A 128 19.82 24.88 -61.55
CA ASP A 128 20.04 23.76 -60.63
C ASP A 128 19.36 24.06 -59.29
N SER A 129 18.79 23.02 -58.68
CA SER A 129 18.23 23.12 -57.34
C SER A 129 19.36 23.22 -56.33
N GLN A 130 19.15 24.04 -55.31
CA GLN A 130 19.89 23.91 -54.06
C GLN A 130 19.22 22.81 -53.21
N GLU A 131 19.92 22.32 -52.18
CA GLU A 131 19.26 21.45 -51.18
C GLU A 131 17.96 22.12 -50.70
N PRO A 132 16.86 21.36 -50.59
CA PRO A 132 15.56 21.94 -50.24
C PRO A 132 15.68 22.69 -48.92
N GLN A 133 15.33 23.98 -48.94
CA GLN A 133 15.14 24.75 -47.72
C GLN A 133 13.83 24.23 -47.11
N LEU A 134 13.92 23.45 -46.03
CA LEU A 134 12.76 22.86 -45.36
C LEU A 134 11.87 23.96 -44.76
N THR A 135 10.94 24.45 -45.56
CA THR A 135 9.79 25.22 -45.12
C THR A 135 8.52 24.43 -45.47
N SER A 136 7.87 23.88 -44.43
CA SER A 136 6.66 23.04 -44.35
C SER A 136 6.86 21.52 -44.58
N GLY A 137 6.32 20.59 -43.79
CA GLY A 137 5.52 20.64 -42.56
C GLY A 137 5.03 19.22 -42.29
N VAL A 138 5.65 18.48 -41.37
CA VAL A 138 5.15 17.19 -40.89
C VAL A 138 3.96 17.46 -39.98
N SER A 139 2.80 16.90 -40.33
CA SER A 139 1.60 16.97 -39.51
C SER A 139 1.65 15.90 -38.41
N TYR A 140 1.45 16.34 -37.18
CA TYR A 140 1.29 15.49 -36.01
C TYR A 140 -0.16 15.62 -35.49
N ILE A 141 -0.88 14.51 -35.48
CA ILE A 141 -2.21 14.41 -34.87
C ILE A 141 -2.02 14.24 -33.36
N VAL A 142 -2.50 15.20 -32.58
CA VAL A 142 -2.50 15.21 -31.12
C VAL A 142 -3.91 14.86 -30.63
N GLU A 143 -4.08 13.69 -30.03
CA GLU A 143 -5.31 13.26 -29.34
C GLU A 143 -5.14 13.48 -27.83
N ILE A 144 -6.03 14.26 -27.23
CA ILE A 144 -6.06 14.56 -25.80
C ILE A 144 -7.30 13.91 -25.17
N THR A 145 -7.08 13.11 -24.13
CA THR A 145 -8.16 12.52 -23.32
C THR A 145 -8.27 13.28 -22.00
N THR A 146 -9.45 13.84 -21.74
CA THR A 146 -9.79 14.45 -20.45
C THR A 146 -10.45 13.40 -19.55
N GLY A 147 -10.05 13.34 -18.28
CA GLY A 147 -10.56 12.30 -17.37
C GLY A 147 -12.06 12.39 -17.13
N ASN A 148 -12.64 11.27 -16.70
CA ASN A 148 -14.08 11.17 -16.43
C ASN A 148 -14.44 11.39 -14.94
N ILE A 149 -13.70 12.24 -14.23
CA ILE A 149 -14.01 12.62 -12.84
C ILE A 149 -14.75 13.94 -12.73
N LYS A 150 -15.45 14.13 -11.61
CA LYS A 150 -16.21 15.35 -11.35
C LYS A 150 -15.28 16.56 -11.40
N GLY A 151 -15.62 17.54 -12.23
CA GLY A 151 -14.82 18.76 -12.43
C GLY A 151 -13.61 18.59 -13.34
N ALA A 152 -13.41 17.44 -14.00
CA ALA A 152 -12.23 17.18 -14.81
C ALA A 152 -12.08 18.07 -16.06
N GLY A 153 -13.19 18.62 -16.58
CA GLY A 153 -13.17 19.41 -17.82
C GLY A 153 -12.80 20.86 -17.58
N THR A 154 -12.23 21.52 -18.60
CA THR A 154 -11.78 22.90 -18.51
C THR A 154 -12.32 23.78 -19.64
N SER A 155 -12.54 25.05 -19.33
CA SER A 155 -12.81 26.10 -20.31
C SER A 155 -11.61 27.02 -20.57
N ALA A 156 -10.48 26.77 -19.88
CA ALA A 156 -9.25 27.52 -20.03
C ALA A 156 -8.60 27.23 -21.40
N LYS A 157 -7.79 28.16 -21.90
CA LYS A 157 -7.06 27.92 -23.16
C LYS A 157 -5.92 26.95 -22.91
N VAL A 158 -6.03 25.77 -23.52
CA VAL A 158 -5.02 24.71 -23.45
C VAL A 158 -3.94 24.92 -24.51
N TYR A 159 -2.70 24.63 -24.15
CA TYR A 159 -1.57 24.64 -25.08
C TYR A 159 -0.65 23.42 -24.86
N ILE A 160 0.10 23.06 -25.89
CA ILE A 160 1.08 21.98 -25.87
C ILE A 160 2.38 22.38 -26.56
N ASP A 161 3.52 21.98 -26.00
CA ASP A 161 4.82 21.96 -26.68
C ASP A 161 5.24 20.50 -26.88
N VAL A 162 5.43 20.09 -28.14
CA VAL A 162 5.85 18.75 -28.51
C VAL A 162 7.34 18.76 -28.84
N ILE A 163 8.11 17.99 -28.07
CA ILE A 163 9.57 18.04 -28.09
C ILE A 163 10.14 16.68 -28.48
N GLY A 164 10.79 16.62 -29.64
CA GLY A 164 11.52 15.46 -30.12
C GLY A 164 13.04 15.62 -30.00
N ASP A 165 13.78 14.66 -30.51
CA ASP A 165 15.26 14.68 -30.51
C ASP A 165 15.86 15.63 -31.56
N LYS A 166 15.08 16.08 -32.55
CA LYS A 166 15.52 17.03 -33.58
C LYS A 166 15.07 18.45 -33.32
N ASN A 167 13.79 18.64 -32.99
CA ASN A 167 13.13 19.95 -32.90
C ASN A 167 12.01 19.96 -31.83
N SER A 168 11.47 21.14 -31.57
CA SER A 168 10.29 21.38 -30.73
C SER A 168 9.28 22.25 -31.49
N THR A 169 7.99 22.09 -31.19
CA THR A 169 6.93 22.93 -31.76
C THR A 169 6.88 24.32 -31.13
N GLY A 170 7.47 24.52 -29.95
CA GLY A 170 7.07 25.58 -29.03
C GLY A 170 5.62 25.40 -28.56
N LYS A 171 5.12 26.32 -27.73
CA LYS A 171 3.74 26.28 -27.23
C LYS A 171 2.73 26.55 -28.34
N GLN A 172 1.97 25.53 -28.72
CA GLN A 172 0.87 25.57 -29.66
C GLN A 172 -0.46 25.59 -28.92
N ILE A 173 -1.32 26.56 -29.21
CA ILE A 173 -2.66 26.64 -28.61
C ILE A 173 -3.54 25.58 -29.27
N LEU A 174 -4.25 24.81 -28.45
CA LEU A 174 -5.14 23.75 -28.90
C LEU A 174 -6.58 24.22 -28.80
N ASP A 175 -7.09 24.77 -29.89
CA ASP A 175 -8.47 25.25 -29.97
C ASP A 175 -9.01 25.05 -31.39
N ASN A 176 -10.07 24.25 -31.51
CA ASN A 176 -10.79 24.03 -32.76
C ASN A 176 -12.32 23.93 -32.57
N SER A 177 -12.82 24.04 -31.33
CA SER A 177 -14.23 23.93 -31.00
C SER A 177 -14.53 24.52 -29.62
N PRO A 178 -15.69 25.17 -29.42
CA PRO A 178 -16.11 25.72 -28.13
C PRO A 178 -16.40 24.65 -27.05
N THR A 179 -16.34 23.36 -27.37
CA THR A 179 -16.63 22.25 -26.43
C THR A 179 -15.44 21.32 -26.20
N ASN A 180 -14.22 21.76 -26.50
CA ASN A 180 -13.02 20.97 -26.25
C ASN A 180 -12.78 20.76 -24.75
N PHE A 181 -12.13 19.65 -24.39
CA PHE A 181 -11.66 19.34 -23.04
C PHE A 181 -12.78 19.18 -22.01
N ASN A 182 -13.93 18.68 -22.45
CA ASN A 182 -15.01 18.30 -21.56
C ASN A 182 -14.66 17.05 -20.74
N ARG A 183 -15.29 16.91 -19.56
CA ARG A 183 -15.13 15.69 -18.74
C ARG A 183 -15.39 14.43 -19.58
N GLY A 184 -14.43 13.51 -19.60
CA GLY A 184 -14.52 12.24 -20.33
C GLY A 184 -14.42 12.35 -21.85
N SER A 185 -14.11 13.53 -22.41
CA SER A 185 -13.96 13.72 -23.85
C SER A 185 -12.61 13.22 -24.37
N LYS A 186 -12.58 12.97 -25.67
CA LYS A 186 -11.37 12.86 -26.47
C LYS A 186 -11.41 13.89 -27.58
N ASP A 187 -10.43 14.77 -27.61
CA ASP A 187 -10.35 15.88 -28.54
C ASP A 187 -9.07 15.76 -29.37
N THR A 188 -9.19 16.01 -30.68
CA THR A 188 -8.10 15.78 -31.64
C THR A 188 -7.71 17.08 -32.33
N PHE A 189 -6.41 17.32 -32.43
CA PHE A 189 -5.79 18.51 -33.01
C PHE A 189 -4.71 18.10 -34.00
N THR A 190 -4.39 18.98 -34.96
CA THR A 190 -3.28 18.78 -35.89
C THR A 190 -2.27 19.91 -35.69
N ILE A 191 -0.99 19.54 -35.55
CA ILE A 191 0.12 20.48 -35.48
C ILE A 191 1.02 20.26 -36.69
N ASP A 192 1.08 21.25 -37.58
CA ASP A 192 1.98 21.27 -38.72
C ASP A 192 3.31 21.93 -38.32
N THR A 193 4.40 21.18 -38.36
CA THR A 193 5.72 21.69 -37.92
C THR A 193 6.88 21.01 -38.67
N VAL A 194 8.12 21.39 -38.38
CA VAL A 194 9.30 20.66 -38.87
C VAL A 194 9.34 19.24 -38.29
N GLU A 195 10.06 18.31 -38.93
CA GLU A 195 10.22 16.95 -38.39
C GLU A 195 10.86 17.00 -36.98
N LEU A 196 10.10 16.54 -35.98
CA LEU A 196 10.51 16.52 -34.58
C LEU A 196 11.41 15.31 -34.27
N GLY A 197 11.38 14.26 -35.10
CA GLY A 197 12.13 13.03 -34.87
C GLY A 197 11.50 12.14 -33.80
N GLU A 198 12.30 11.56 -32.91
CA GLU A 198 11.82 10.72 -31.82
C GLU A 198 11.26 11.58 -30.69
N LEU A 199 9.93 11.59 -30.52
CA LEU A 199 9.30 12.37 -29.45
C LEU A 199 9.77 11.87 -28.07
N LYS A 200 10.34 12.78 -27.29
CA LYS A 200 10.87 12.50 -25.95
C LYS A 200 9.94 12.98 -24.86
N LYS A 201 9.36 14.16 -25.02
CA LYS A 201 8.51 14.78 -24.02
C LYS A 201 7.50 15.75 -24.63
N ILE A 202 6.47 16.07 -23.85
CA ILE A 202 5.52 17.13 -24.13
C ILE A 202 5.43 18.03 -22.89
N ILE A 203 5.14 19.32 -23.10
CA ILE A 203 4.73 20.24 -22.04
C ILE A 203 3.29 20.60 -22.33
N VAL A 204 2.36 20.29 -21.42
CA VAL A 204 0.94 20.59 -21.58
C VAL A 204 0.50 21.50 -20.45
N GLY A 205 -0.25 22.55 -20.76
CA GLY A 205 -0.77 23.46 -19.77
C GLY A 205 -1.98 24.25 -20.24
N HIS A 206 -2.48 25.11 -19.36
CA HIS A 206 -3.56 26.04 -19.66
C HIS A 206 -3.32 27.42 -19.02
N ASP A 207 -4.05 28.43 -19.48
CA ASP A 207 -3.91 29.83 -19.04
C ASP A 207 -4.65 30.15 -17.72
N ASN A 208 -5.33 29.16 -17.14
CA ASN A 208 -6.16 29.30 -15.93
C ASN A 208 -7.29 30.34 -16.05
N ALA A 209 -7.72 30.68 -17.26
CA ALA A 209 -8.84 31.58 -17.49
C ALA A 209 -10.19 30.83 -17.45
N GLY A 210 -11.29 31.54 -17.21
CA GLY A 210 -12.64 31.00 -17.24
C GLY A 210 -13.15 30.41 -15.91
N PHE A 211 -14.40 29.92 -15.94
CA PHE A 211 -15.02 29.23 -14.81
C PHE A 211 -14.73 27.73 -14.93
N GLY A 212 -14.23 27.10 -13.86
CA GLY A 212 -13.77 25.71 -13.90
C GLY A 212 -12.50 25.55 -14.73
N ALA A 213 -11.43 26.26 -14.36
CA ALA A 213 -10.14 26.17 -15.04
C ALA A 213 -9.36 24.88 -14.72
N ASP A 214 -9.68 24.23 -13.61
CA ASP A 214 -9.07 22.98 -13.18
C ASP A 214 -9.30 21.89 -14.22
N TRP A 215 -8.24 21.21 -14.63
CA TRP A 215 -8.30 20.24 -15.72
C TRP A 215 -7.62 18.93 -15.34
N PHE A 216 -8.34 17.81 -15.43
CA PHE A 216 -7.71 16.50 -15.27
C PHE A 216 -7.32 15.94 -16.64
N LEU A 217 -6.01 16.03 -16.94
CA LEU A 217 -5.44 15.47 -18.15
C LEU A 217 -5.14 13.99 -17.93
N GLU A 218 -5.88 13.11 -18.62
CA GLU A 218 -5.73 11.67 -18.47
C GLU A 218 -4.55 11.16 -19.32
N ASN A 219 -4.56 11.44 -20.62
CA ASN A 219 -3.56 10.95 -21.55
C ASN A 219 -3.46 11.83 -22.80
N VAL A 220 -2.26 11.91 -23.38
CA VAL A 220 -2.04 12.47 -24.73
C VAL A 220 -1.43 11.40 -25.63
N SER A 221 -1.95 11.26 -26.84
CA SER A 221 -1.36 10.42 -27.88
C SER A 221 -1.02 11.28 -29.09
N ILE A 222 0.19 11.13 -29.63
CA ILE A 222 0.64 11.89 -30.80
C ILE A 222 0.98 10.91 -31.92
N THR A 223 0.42 11.13 -33.11
CA THR A 223 0.65 10.31 -34.30
C THR A 223 1.27 11.16 -35.39
N ASN A 224 2.42 10.74 -35.90
CA ASN A 224 3.02 11.34 -37.11
C ASN A 224 2.25 10.83 -38.33
N GLU A 225 1.55 11.71 -39.05
CA GLU A 225 0.66 11.30 -40.15
C GLU A 225 1.41 10.62 -41.29
N ARG A 226 2.65 11.06 -41.55
CA ARG A 226 3.47 10.53 -42.65
C ARG A 226 3.95 9.11 -42.40
N THR A 227 4.30 8.78 -41.16
CA THR A 227 4.90 7.48 -40.78
C THR A 227 3.93 6.56 -40.06
N SER A 228 2.77 7.06 -39.65
CA SER A 228 1.81 6.41 -38.76
C SER A 228 2.42 5.97 -37.42
N LYS A 229 3.61 6.49 -37.06
CA LYS A 229 4.23 6.23 -35.77
C LYS A 229 3.47 6.98 -34.68
N GLN A 230 3.17 6.28 -33.60
CA GLN A 230 2.41 6.81 -32.47
C GLN A 230 3.26 6.83 -31.20
N TRP A 231 3.13 7.88 -30.42
CA TRP A 231 3.73 8.04 -29.09
C TRP A 231 2.64 8.31 -28.07
N HIS A 232 2.82 7.81 -26.86
CA HIS A 232 1.85 7.98 -25.78
C HIS A 232 2.47 8.65 -24.56
N PHE A 233 1.71 9.54 -23.94
CA PHE A 233 2.07 10.32 -22.77
C PHE A 233 0.96 10.18 -21.74
N GLY A 234 1.09 9.18 -20.88
CA GLY A 234 0.15 9.02 -19.75
C GLY A 234 0.42 10.07 -18.69
N CYS A 235 -0.60 10.88 -18.44
CA CYS A 235 -0.53 12.08 -17.60
C CYS A 235 -1.15 11.79 -16.23
N GLY A 236 -2.45 11.48 -16.20
CA GLY A 236 -3.19 11.05 -15.01
C GLY A 236 -3.09 12.01 -13.82
N CYS A 237 -3.19 13.32 -14.08
CA CYS A 237 -3.05 14.35 -13.04
C CYS A 237 -3.92 15.58 -13.31
N TRP A 238 -4.17 16.34 -12.24
CA TRP A 238 -4.74 17.68 -12.36
C TRP A 238 -3.67 18.69 -12.80
N LEU A 239 -4.05 19.53 -13.77
CA LEU A 239 -3.44 20.81 -14.09
C LEU A 239 -4.38 21.87 -13.53
N SER A 240 -3.98 22.49 -12.42
CA SER A 240 -4.88 23.28 -11.57
C SER A 240 -4.07 24.19 -10.65
N LYS A 241 -4.65 25.32 -10.20
CA LYS A 241 -4.08 26.14 -9.11
C LYS A 241 -4.56 25.74 -7.71
N SER A 242 -5.63 24.94 -7.63
CA SER A 242 -6.32 24.59 -6.39
C SER A 242 -6.11 23.12 -5.99
N LEU A 243 -5.92 22.23 -6.98
CA LEU A 243 -5.79 20.78 -6.84
C LEU A 243 -4.34 20.29 -7.12
N ASP A 244 -4.06 19.04 -6.75
CA ASP A 244 -2.76 18.37 -6.86
C ASP A 244 -1.58 19.23 -6.33
N ASP A 245 -0.61 19.52 -7.18
CA ASP A 245 0.62 20.27 -6.89
C ASP A 245 0.51 21.76 -7.25
N LYS A 246 -0.71 22.23 -7.53
CA LYS A 246 -1.03 23.62 -7.86
C LYS A 246 -0.31 24.15 -9.12
N GLN A 247 0.09 23.25 -10.02
CA GLN A 247 0.67 23.62 -11.31
C GLN A 247 -0.35 23.49 -12.44
N THR A 248 -0.44 24.50 -13.30
CA THR A 248 -1.31 24.52 -14.49
C THR A 248 -0.58 24.10 -15.77
N GLU A 249 0.69 23.72 -15.66
CA GLU A 249 1.56 23.27 -16.76
C GLU A 249 2.48 22.16 -16.24
N LYS A 250 2.62 21.07 -17.00
CA LYS A 250 3.53 19.96 -16.66
C LYS A 250 4.21 19.35 -17.87
N GLU A 251 5.39 18.79 -17.60
CA GLU A 251 6.17 18.01 -18.54
C GLU A 251 5.85 16.51 -18.41
N PHE A 252 5.62 15.84 -19.54
CA PHE A 252 5.35 14.40 -19.61
C PHE A 252 6.30 13.71 -20.59
N THR A 253 6.87 12.58 -20.22
CA THR A 253 7.79 11.82 -21.07
C THR A 253 7.07 10.76 -21.91
N SER A 254 7.56 10.58 -23.14
CA SER A 254 7.11 9.58 -24.11
C SER A 254 7.22 8.16 -23.56
N SER A 255 6.23 7.34 -23.92
CA SER A 255 6.18 5.92 -23.58
C SER A 255 5.76 5.09 -24.80
N SER A 256 6.29 3.86 -24.88
CA SER A 256 6.05 2.95 -26.01
C SER A 256 4.65 2.34 -26.03
N LYS A 257 3.89 2.48 -24.94
CA LYS A 257 2.52 1.95 -24.77
C LYS A 257 1.69 2.95 -23.98
N PRO A 258 0.39 3.05 -24.24
CA PRO A 258 -0.50 3.86 -23.43
C PRO A 258 -0.46 3.35 -21.98
N LYS A 259 -0.28 4.29 -21.06
CA LYS A 259 -0.26 3.99 -19.63
C LYS A 259 -1.71 3.97 -19.14
N LYS A 260 -2.08 2.93 -18.39
CA LYS A 260 -3.44 2.84 -17.81
C LYS A 260 -3.57 3.79 -16.64
N VAL A 261 -4.71 4.44 -16.50
CA VAL A 261 -5.09 5.19 -15.30
C VAL A 261 -5.93 4.29 -14.40
N THR A 262 -5.77 4.43 -13.09
CA THR A 262 -6.51 3.66 -12.09
C THR A 262 -6.75 4.51 -10.86
N THR A 263 -7.74 4.10 -10.06
CA THR A 263 -8.05 4.71 -8.77
C THR A 263 -7.35 3.94 -7.66
N TYR A 264 -6.64 4.66 -6.81
CA TYR A 264 -6.09 4.19 -5.55
C TYR A 264 -6.96 4.69 -4.41
N GLU A 265 -7.43 3.79 -3.53
CA GLU A 265 -7.99 4.19 -2.23
C GLU A 265 -6.84 4.25 -1.22
N VAL A 266 -6.61 5.42 -0.64
CA VAL A 266 -5.63 5.64 0.42
C VAL A 266 -6.39 5.82 1.73
N SER A 267 -6.16 4.92 2.68
CA SER A 267 -6.67 5.02 4.05
C SER A 267 -5.53 5.42 4.99
N VAL A 268 -5.75 6.40 5.85
CA VAL A 268 -4.74 6.88 6.82
C VAL A 268 -5.33 6.85 8.21
N LYS A 269 -4.61 6.25 9.17
CA LYS A 269 -4.99 6.25 10.59
C LYS A 269 -4.10 7.21 11.37
N THR A 270 -4.71 8.23 11.95
CA THR A 270 -4.06 9.14 12.89
C THR A 270 -4.06 8.54 14.29
N GLY A 271 -2.97 8.76 15.04
CA GLY A 271 -2.82 8.35 16.43
C GLY A 271 -3.94 8.86 17.32
N SER A 272 -4.30 8.09 18.34
CA SER A 272 -5.38 8.42 19.28
C SER A 272 -4.96 9.30 20.45
N ASN A 273 -3.66 9.63 20.58
CA ASN A 273 -3.18 10.45 21.67
C ASN A 273 -3.62 11.91 21.46
N ARG A 274 -3.76 12.65 22.57
CA ARG A 274 -4.08 14.08 22.50
C ARG A 274 -2.97 14.81 21.73
N GLY A 275 -3.35 15.61 20.74
CA GLY A 275 -2.41 16.35 19.89
C GLY A 275 -1.85 15.55 18.71
N SER A 276 -2.31 14.31 18.47
CA SER A 276 -1.88 13.51 17.33
C SER A 276 -2.44 13.98 15.98
N GLY A 277 -3.54 14.75 15.98
CA GLY A 277 -4.16 15.27 14.76
C GLY A 277 -3.40 16.48 14.17
N THR A 278 -3.69 16.81 12.91
CA THR A 278 -3.00 17.89 12.19
C THR A 278 -3.93 18.74 11.35
N ASP A 279 -3.70 20.06 11.40
CA ASP A 279 -4.35 21.03 10.50
C ASP A 279 -3.56 21.25 9.19
N ALA A 280 -2.39 20.61 9.06
CA ALA A 280 -1.52 20.82 7.90
C ALA A 280 -2.08 20.13 6.65
N ASN A 281 -1.73 20.64 5.47
CA ASN A 281 -2.10 19.96 4.24
C ASN A 281 -1.25 18.70 4.09
N VAL A 282 -1.89 17.52 4.05
CA VAL A 282 -1.23 16.24 3.88
C VAL A 282 -1.14 15.85 2.40
N PHE A 283 -0.03 15.24 2.00
CA PHE A 283 0.23 14.82 0.63
C PHE A 283 0.81 13.40 0.58
N ILE A 284 0.49 12.67 -0.48
CA ILE A 284 1.06 11.36 -0.80
C ILE A 284 1.59 11.30 -2.24
N GLU A 285 2.66 10.53 -2.46
CA GLU A 285 3.14 10.10 -3.77
C GLU A 285 3.33 8.57 -3.75
N ILE A 286 2.70 7.84 -4.66
CA ILE A 286 2.77 6.38 -4.76
C ILE A 286 3.80 5.99 -5.83
N LYS A 287 4.81 5.21 -5.46
CA LYS A 287 5.93 4.82 -6.34
C LYS A 287 5.90 3.32 -6.64
N GLY A 288 5.93 2.99 -7.93
CA GLY A 288 6.17 1.65 -8.45
C GLY A 288 7.63 1.45 -8.88
N LYS A 289 7.90 0.44 -9.72
CA LYS A 289 9.27 0.14 -10.18
C LYS A 289 9.87 1.23 -11.09
N LYS A 290 9.04 1.84 -11.93
CA LYS A 290 9.46 2.85 -12.94
C LYS A 290 8.49 4.02 -13.09
N LEU A 291 7.34 3.93 -12.43
CA LEU A 291 6.25 4.89 -12.55
C LEU A 291 5.94 5.43 -11.16
N THR A 292 5.52 6.69 -11.12
CA THR A 292 5.06 7.37 -9.92
C THR A 292 3.68 7.97 -10.18
N SER A 293 2.84 8.05 -9.15
CA SER A 293 1.60 8.79 -9.23
C SER A 293 1.83 10.30 -9.33
N GLY A 294 3.00 10.78 -8.91
CA GLY A 294 3.22 12.18 -8.53
C GLY A 294 2.58 12.51 -7.19
N LYS A 295 2.93 13.68 -6.64
CA LYS A 295 2.42 14.17 -5.35
C LYS A 295 0.94 14.54 -5.47
N ARG A 296 0.13 14.15 -4.49
CA ARG A 296 -1.32 14.32 -4.42
C ARG A 296 -1.71 14.79 -3.04
N LYS A 297 -2.50 15.86 -2.94
CA LYS A 297 -3.07 16.29 -1.66
C LYS A 297 -4.13 15.26 -1.22
N LEU A 298 -4.10 14.88 0.05
CA LEU A 298 -5.13 14.07 0.67
C LEU A 298 -6.17 14.98 1.32
N ASP A 299 -7.32 15.11 0.67
CA ASP A 299 -8.40 15.97 1.12
C ASP A 299 -9.73 15.42 0.59
N ASN A 300 -10.70 15.18 1.48
CA ASN A 300 -12.04 14.71 1.14
C ASN A 300 -13.15 15.71 1.53
N MET A 301 -12.80 16.98 1.78
CA MET A 301 -13.71 18.08 2.18
C MET A 301 -14.33 17.97 3.58
N TRP A 302 -13.89 17.03 4.42
CA TRP A 302 -14.20 16.98 5.85
C TRP A 302 -12.99 17.37 6.72
N ASN A 303 -13.23 17.55 8.01
CA ASN A 303 -12.15 17.76 8.99
C ASN A 303 -11.33 16.46 9.08
N ASN A 304 -10.22 16.41 8.34
CA ASN A 304 -9.41 15.22 8.12
C ASN A 304 -8.28 15.14 9.12
N PHE A 305 -7.81 13.93 9.39
CA PHE A 305 -6.62 13.65 10.19
C PHE A 305 -6.76 14.03 11.66
N GLU A 306 -7.96 13.94 12.23
CA GLU A 306 -8.17 14.15 13.66
C GLU A 306 -7.60 13.02 14.51
N ALA A 307 -7.31 13.30 15.78
CA ALA A 307 -6.79 12.31 16.71
C ALA A 307 -7.72 11.09 16.79
N GLY A 308 -7.18 9.91 16.48
CA GLY A 308 -7.90 8.63 16.47
C GLY A 308 -8.75 8.37 15.23
N GLN A 309 -8.81 9.29 14.26
CA GLN A 309 -9.62 9.13 13.05
C GLN A 309 -8.93 8.23 12.02
N THR A 310 -9.75 7.54 11.22
CA THR A 310 -9.31 6.89 9.98
C THR A 310 -9.96 7.59 8.80
N ASP A 311 -9.15 8.21 7.93
CA ASP A 311 -9.64 8.94 6.77
C ASP A 311 -9.35 8.19 5.47
N LYS A 312 -10.26 8.30 4.51
CA LYS A 312 -10.14 7.65 3.19
C LYS A 312 -10.16 8.67 2.06
N PHE A 313 -9.31 8.43 1.08
CA PHE A 313 -9.10 9.30 -0.09
C PHE A 313 -9.06 8.47 -1.37
N LEU A 314 -9.70 8.97 -2.42
CA LEU A 314 -9.63 8.37 -3.76
C LEU A 314 -8.69 9.19 -4.63
N ILE A 315 -7.63 8.55 -5.11
CA ILE A 315 -6.61 9.16 -5.96
C ILE A 315 -6.65 8.51 -7.32
N GLU A 316 -7.05 9.26 -8.34
CA GLU A 316 -6.85 8.83 -9.71
C GLU A 316 -5.45 9.19 -10.18
N SER A 317 -4.74 8.17 -10.68
CA SER A 317 -3.40 8.35 -11.19
C SER A 317 -3.03 7.25 -12.17
N ILE A 318 -1.90 7.43 -12.84
CA ILE A 318 -1.28 6.37 -13.60
C ILE A 318 -1.12 5.11 -12.75
N ASP A 319 -1.42 3.98 -13.35
CA ASP A 319 -1.19 2.70 -12.75
C ASP A 319 0.32 2.42 -12.62
N VAL A 320 0.85 2.56 -11.41
CA VAL A 320 2.28 2.37 -11.12
C VAL A 320 2.73 0.91 -11.10
N GLY A 321 1.81 -0.04 -11.30
CA GLY A 321 2.11 -1.47 -11.17
C GLY A 321 2.11 -1.94 -9.71
N THR A 322 3.11 -2.77 -9.37
CA THR A 322 3.33 -3.16 -7.97
C THR A 322 3.92 -1.98 -7.20
N VAL A 323 3.22 -1.52 -6.16
CA VAL A 323 3.70 -0.42 -5.29
C VAL A 323 4.96 -0.88 -4.56
N LYS A 324 6.00 -0.06 -4.63
CA LYS A 324 7.32 -0.28 -4.02
C LYS A 324 7.56 0.61 -2.83
N SER A 325 7.06 1.84 -2.87
CA SER A 325 7.06 2.75 -1.74
C SER A 325 5.99 3.83 -1.91
N ILE A 326 5.72 4.54 -0.82
CA ILE A 326 5.00 5.81 -0.83
C ILE A 326 5.89 6.90 -0.25
N ILE A 327 5.68 8.14 -0.65
CA ILE A 327 6.14 9.31 0.08
C ILE A 327 4.91 9.95 0.70
N ILE A 328 4.90 10.12 2.01
CA ILE A 328 3.81 10.77 2.76
C ILE A 328 4.40 11.91 3.59
N GLY A 329 3.71 13.04 3.67
CA GLY A 329 4.12 14.16 4.50
C GLY A 329 3.11 15.31 4.49
N HIS A 330 3.44 16.40 5.16
CA HIS A 330 2.60 17.60 5.24
C HIS A 330 3.41 18.89 5.04
N ASP A 331 2.73 20.02 4.82
CA ASP A 331 3.37 21.33 4.58
C ASP A 331 3.68 22.13 5.85
N ASN A 332 3.43 21.55 7.03
CA ASN A 332 3.67 22.19 8.32
C ASN A 332 2.92 23.53 8.50
N THR A 333 1.75 23.69 7.88
CA THR A 333 0.85 24.85 8.07
C THR A 333 -0.24 24.55 9.09
N GLY A 334 -1.03 25.56 9.49
CA GLY A 334 -2.13 25.39 10.46
C GLY A 334 -1.70 25.47 11.93
N VAL A 335 -2.65 25.27 12.85
CA VAL A 335 -2.40 25.24 14.29
C VAL A 335 -2.12 23.79 14.69
N GLY A 336 -0.99 23.54 15.37
CA GLY A 336 -0.60 22.16 15.68
C GLY A 336 -0.29 21.32 14.42
N PRO A 337 0.70 21.70 13.60
CA PRO A 337 1.00 20.99 12.37
C PRO A 337 1.58 19.58 12.58
N GLY A 338 2.06 19.27 13.78
CA GLY A 338 2.64 17.97 14.11
C GLY A 338 1.59 16.87 14.01
N TRP A 339 1.94 15.76 13.35
CA TRP A 339 0.98 14.72 13.01
C TRP A 339 1.50 13.34 13.41
N TYR A 340 0.78 12.60 14.24
CA TYR A 340 1.15 11.22 14.55
C TYR A 340 0.39 10.25 13.67
N VAL A 341 1.12 9.47 12.87
CA VAL A 341 0.53 8.48 11.97
C VAL A 341 0.72 7.09 12.54
N ASP A 342 -0.36 6.35 12.73
CA ASP A 342 -0.30 4.93 13.11
C ASP A 342 0.05 4.06 11.90
N TRP A 343 -0.75 4.14 10.84
CA TRP A 343 -0.58 3.34 9.63
C TRP A 343 -1.26 3.97 8.41
N ILE A 344 -0.82 3.55 7.23
CA ILE A 344 -1.40 3.90 5.94
C ILE A 344 -1.69 2.62 5.15
N SER A 345 -2.82 2.56 4.45
CA SER A 345 -3.17 1.50 3.52
C SER A 345 -3.44 2.08 2.14
N VAL A 346 -2.87 1.48 1.10
CA VAL A 346 -3.08 1.87 -0.30
C VAL A 346 -3.65 0.68 -1.06
N VAL A 347 -4.88 0.82 -1.53
CA VAL A 347 -5.58 -0.19 -2.33
C VAL A 347 -5.60 0.24 -3.78
N ASN A 348 -5.00 -0.55 -4.67
CA ASN A 348 -5.21 -0.39 -6.11
C ASN A 348 -6.53 -1.07 -6.50
N LEU A 349 -7.57 -0.29 -6.81
CA LEU A 349 -8.93 -0.81 -7.02
C LEU A 349 -9.05 -1.67 -8.29
N SER A 350 -8.28 -1.36 -9.35
CA SER A 350 -8.33 -2.16 -10.58
C SER A 350 -7.70 -3.54 -10.43
N ARG A 351 -6.63 -3.65 -9.62
CA ARG A 351 -5.96 -4.92 -9.33
C ARG A 351 -6.50 -5.64 -8.11
N LYS A 352 -7.37 -5.00 -7.33
CA LYS A 352 -7.83 -5.49 -6.02
C LYS A 352 -6.65 -5.87 -5.11
N LYS A 353 -5.59 -5.07 -5.12
CA LYS A 353 -4.36 -5.34 -4.36
C LYS A 353 -4.09 -4.23 -3.35
N THR A 354 -3.89 -4.64 -2.10
CA THR A 354 -3.65 -3.77 -0.94
C THR A 354 -2.18 -3.77 -0.54
N TYR A 355 -1.66 -2.60 -0.22
CA TYR A 355 -0.32 -2.36 0.28
C TYR A 355 -0.41 -1.62 1.60
N ASN A 356 0.20 -2.17 2.65
CA ASN A 356 0.07 -1.67 4.00
C ASN A 356 1.41 -1.10 4.48
N PHE A 357 1.36 0.04 5.14
CA PHE A 357 2.50 0.81 5.62
C PHE A 357 2.27 1.11 7.10
N PRO A 358 2.73 0.23 8.00
CA PRO A 358 2.91 0.58 9.41
C PRO A 358 3.75 1.85 9.53
N VAL A 359 3.46 2.76 10.47
CA VAL A 359 4.21 4.00 10.62
C VAL A 359 4.60 4.27 12.07
N SER A 360 3.62 4.39 12.96
CA SER A 360 3.78 4.66 14.41
C SER A 360 4.78 5.77 14.74
N ARG A 361 4.73 6.91 14.04
CA ARG A 361 5.70 8.01 14.20
C ARG A 361 5.07 9.38 14.06
N TRP A 362 5.74 10.34 14.69
CA TRP A 362 5.45 11.75 14.46
C TRP A 362 6.03 12.23 13.13
N PHE A 363 5.24 13.06 12.46
CA PHE A 363 5.60 13.91 11.34
C PHE A 363 5.51 15.32 11.87
N ALA A 364 6.59 15.81 12.45
CA ALA A 364 6.62 17.06 13.18
C ALA A 364 8.06 17.56 13.27
N LYS A 365 8.26 18.88 13.33
CA LYS A 365 9.61 19.46 13.45
C LYS A 365 10.14 19.44 14.89
N ASP A 366 9.23 19.34 15.85
CA ASP A 366 9.47 19.45 17.29
C ASP A 366 9.28 18.13 18.05
N GLU A 367 8.87 17.04 17.39
CA GLU A 367 8.69 15.71 17.96
C GLU A 367 9.48 14.64 17.16
N ASP A 368 9.75 13.50 17.80
CA ASP A 368 10.48 12.33 17.24
C ASP A 368 11.82 12.73 16.56
N ASP A 369 11.94 12.53 15.24
CA ASP A 369 13.17 12.82 14.48
C ASP A 369 13.13 14.15 13.70
N GLY A 370 12.12 14.98 13.92
CA GLY A 370 12.00 16.30 13.28
C GLY A 370 11.58 16.26 11.81
N LEU A 371 11.27 15.08 11.25
CA LEU A 371 10.89 14.92 9.85
C LEU A 371 9.38 15.11 9.65
N ILE A 372 8.99 15.85 8.61
CA ILE A 372 7.57 16.08 8.21
C ILE A 372 7.18 15.32 6.94
N GLU A 373 8.12 14.60 6.33
CA GLU A 373 7.91 13.79 5.12
C GLU A 373 8.78 12.53 5.21
N ARG A 374 8.22 11.37 4.82
CA ARG A 374 8.91 10.06 4.86
C ARG A 374 8.65 9.27 3.59
N THR A 375 9.65 8.50 3.17
CA THR A 375 9.49 7.43 2.18
C THR A 375 9.29 6.11 2.91
N LEU A 376 8.17 5.43 2.69
CA LEU A 376 7.78 4.19 3.36
C LEU A 376 7.67 3.06 2.34
N ALA A 377 8.26 1.90 2.62
CA ALA A 377 8.05 0.69 1.82
C ALA A 377 6.91 -0.16 2.43
N PRO A 378 6.15 -0.92 1.62
CA PRO A 378 5.12 -1.81 2.14
C PRO A 378 5.70 -2.80 3.15
N GLY A 379 5.09 -2.88 4.34
CA GLY A 379 5.51 -3.75 5.43
C GLY A 379 6.75 -3.27 6.21
N GLU A 380 7.41 -2.18 5.80
CA GLU A 380 8.45 -1.53 6.59
C GLU A 380 7.85 -0.39 7.41
N GLY A 381 7.90 -0.53 8.73
CA GLY A 381 7.38 0.48 9.63
C GLY A 381 7.40 0.04 11.08
N ASP A 382 8.59 -0.03 11.66
CA ASP A 382 8.95 0.51 12.97
C ASP A 382 10.42 0.17 13.24
N ALA A 383 11.15 1.10 13.88
CA ALA A 383 12.43 0.78 14.52
C ALA A 383 12.22 0.07 15.89
N SER A 384 10.99 0.04 16.41
CA SER A 384 10.60 -0.65 17.65
C SER A 384 10.45 -2.17 17.52
N GLY A 385 10.38 -2.71 16.30
CA GLY A 385 10.18 -4.15 16.05
C GLY A 385 8.75 -4.67 16.27
N GLN A 386 7.75 -3.80 16.51
CA GLN A 386 6.36 -4.21 16.68
C GLN A 386 5.70 -4.66 15.36
N SER A 387 5.01 -5.80 15.39
CA SER A 387 4.19 -6.27 14.27
C SER A 387 2.76 -5.75 14.39
N LEU A 388 2.23 -5.17 13.30
CA LEU A 388 0.82 -4.79 13.20
C LEU A 388 0.02 -5.90 12.52
N TYR A 389 -1.15 -6.19 13.08
CA TYR A 389 -2.11 -7.13 12.51
C TYR A 389 -3.41 -6.40 12.20
N GLN A 390 -3.85 -6.44 10.95
CA GLN A 390 -5.19 -5.97 10.56
C GLN A 390 -6.18 -7.11 10.81
N VAL A 391 -7.26 -6.82 11.52
CA VAL A 391 -8.33 -7.76 11.88
C VAL A 391 -9.60 -7.32 11.18
N SER A 392 -10.05 -8.09 10.19
CA SER A 392 -11.35 -7.89 9.54
C SER A 392 -12.37 -8.83 10.17
N VAL A 393 -13.37 -8.29 10.84
CA VAL A 393 -14.44 -9.05 11.50
C VAL A 393 -15.68 -9.00 10.61
N VAL A 394 -16.26 -10.16 10.30
CA VAL A 394 -17.47 -10.28 9.47
C VAL A 394 -18.63 -10.73 10.36
N THR A 395 -19.61 -9.85 10.54
CA THR A 395 -20.88 -10.18 11.19
C THR A 395 -21.82 -10.83 10.17
N GLY A 396 -22.46 -11.94 10.55
CA GLY A 396 -23.31 -12.69 9.62
C GLY A 396 -24.51 -11.89 9.11
N ASN A 397 -24.97 -12.24 7.92
CA ASN A 397 -26.13 -11.60 7.30
C ASN A 397 -27.46 -12.30 7.65
N ILE A 398 -27.71 -12.53 8.95
CA ILE A 398 -28.95 -13.14 9.46
C ILE A 398 -29.69 -12.18 10.40
N ARG A 399 -30.98 -12.41 10.62
CA ARG A 399 -31.80 -11.50 11.46
C ARG A 399 -31.25 -11.49 12.89
N GLY A 400 -31.01 -10.30 13.45
CA GLY A 400 -30.51 -10.15 14.82
C GLY A 400 -29.00 -10.36 14.98
N ALA A 401 -28.24 -10.50 13.89
CA ALA A 401 -26.83 -10.86 13.97
C ALA A 401 -25.90 -9.78 14.55
N GLY A 402 -26.31 -8.50 14.54
CA GLY A 402 -25.49 -7.39 15.02
C GLY A 402 -25.48 -7.28 16.54
N THR A 403 -24.46 -6.63 17.09
CA THR A 403 -24.30 -6.46 18.54
C THR A 403 -23.86 -5.04 18.89
N ASP A 404 -24.42 -4.52 19.99
CA ASP A 404 -24.00 -3.27 20.61
C ASP A 404 -22.98 -3.51 21.75
N ALA A 405 -22.60 -4.76 21.99
CA ALA A 405 -21.67 -5.13 23.06
C ALA A 405 -20.21 -4.81 22.71
N ASN A 406 -19.36 -4.62 23.71
CA ASN A 406 -17.93 -4.38 23.48
C ASN A 406 -17.25 -5.68 23.05
N VAL A 407 -16.92 -5.78 21.77
CA VAL A 407 -16.20 -6.95 21.20
C VAL A 407 -14.71 -6.83 21.50
N PHE A 408 -14.07 -7.94 21.85
CA PHE A 408 -12.63 -8.03 22.10
C PHE A 408 -11.99 -9.21 21.38
N ILE A 409 -10.67 -9.13 21.17
CA ILE A 409 -9.88 -10.21 20.55
C ILE A 409 -8.48 -10.37 21.18
N GLU A 410 -8.01 -11.62 21.23
CA GLU A 410 -6.60 -12.01 21.37
C GLU A 410 -6.20 -12.88 20.16
N VAL A 411 -5.01 -12.65 19.59
CA VAL A 411 -4.48 -13.40 18.45
C VAL A 411 -3.28 -14.23 18.90
N PHE A 412 -3.22 -15.49 18.51
CA PHE A 412 -2.17 -16.44 18.88
C PHE A 412 -1.41 -16.90 17.64
N GLY A 413 -0.10 -17.08 17.79
CA GLY A 413 0.76 -17.67 16.77
C GLY A 413 1.91 -18.44 17.37
N LYS A 414 2.75 -19.07 16.53
CA LYS A 414 3.85 -19.93 16.97
C LYS A 414 4.90 -19.25 17.86
N LYS A 415 4.98 -17.91 17.85
CA LYS A 415 5.95 -17.14 18.64
C LYS A 415 5.34 -16.47 19.88
N GLY A 416 4.05 -16.67 20.15
CA GLY A 416 3.37 -16.10 21.32
C GLY A 416 1.95 -15.64 21.01
N LYS A 417 1.43 -14.70 21.81
CA LYS A 417 0.08 -14.15 21.65
C LYS A 417 0.06 -12.64 21.80
N SER A 418 -0.96 -11.99 21.23
CA SER A 418 -1.26 -10.59 21.47
C SER A 418 -1.89 -10.40 22.85
N ARG A 419 -1.87 -9.16 23.34
CA ARG A 419 -2.76 -8.73 24.44
C ARG A 419 -4.23 -8.76 24.00
N LYS A 420 -5.14 -8.85 24.97
CA LYS A 420 -6.59 -8.65 24.78
C LYS A 420 -6.85 -7.21 24.37
N GLN A 421 -7.56 -7.00 23.27
CA GLN A 421 -7.90 -5.65 22.79
C GLN A 421 -9.39 -5.58 22.48
N VAL A 422 -10.03 -4.53 22.97
CA VAL A 422 -11.39 -4.16 22.55
C VAL A 422 -11.30 -3.61 21.13
N LEU A 423 -12.20 -4.09 20.26
CA LEU A 423 -12.28 -3.73 18.87
C LEU A 423 -13.31 -2.62 18.70
N ASP A 424 -12.81 -1.39 18.66
CA ASP A 424 -13.64 -0.21 18.44
C ASP A 424 -12.89 0.83 17.60
N ASN A 425 -13.51 1.28 16.51
CA ASN A 425 -13.02 2.35 15.67
C ASN A 425 -14.12 3.34 15.22
N SER A 426 -15.35 3.16 15.69
CA SER A 426 -16.53 3.93 15.28
C SER A 426 -17.68 3.67 16.25
N GLU A 427 -18.63 4.60 16.32
CA GLU A 427 -19.79 4.46 17.21
C GLU A 427 -20.71 3.27 16.87
N ASN A 428 -20.57 2.64 15.70
CA ASN A 428 -21.56 1.68 15.19
C ASN A 428 -20.93 0.49 14.43
N ASN A 429 -20.04 -0.25 15.11
CA ASN A 429 -19.37 -1.45 14.58
C ASN A 429 -20.24 -2.71 14.71
N PHE A 430 -19.89 -3.78 13.99
CA PHE A 430 -20.45 -5.14 14.13
C PHE A 430 -21.90 -5.32 13.70
N GLU A 431 -22.37 -4.47 12.79
CA GLU A 431 -23.72 -4.55 12.26
C GLU A 431 -23.99 -5.76 11.37
N LYS A 432 -25.25 -6.17 11.29
CA LYS A 432 -25.69 -7.29 10.44
C LYS A 432 -25.14 -7.16 9.00
N GLY A 433 -24.40 -8.18 8.57
CA GLY A 433 -23.84 -8.26 7.22
C GLY A 433 -22.73 -7.25 6.91
N LYS A 434 -22.18 -6.57 7.94
CA LYS A 434 -21.04 -5.67 7.79
C LYS A 434 -19.72 -6.40 8.02
N THR A 435 -18.67 -5.77 7.48
CA THR A 435 -17.29 -6.14 7.73
C THR A 435 -16.59 -4.94 8.30
N ASP A 436 -16.11 -5.06 9.53
CA ASP A 436 -15.43 -4.01 10.27
C ASP A 436 -13.94 -4.35 10.38
N VAL A 437 -13.09 -3.35 10.20
CA VAL A 437 -11.64 -3.55 10.07
C VAL A 437 -10.89 -2.79 11.15
N PHE A 438 -10.13 -3.52 11.95
CA PHE A 438 -9.36 -3.01 13.07
C PHE A 438 -7.87 -3.25 12.85
N VAL A 439 -7.03 -2.55 13.61
CA VAL A 439 -5.59 -2.80 13.64
C VAL A 439 -5.17 -3.01 15.09
N LEU A 440 -4.66 -4.20 15.38
CA LEU A 440 -4.12 -4.53 16.68
C LEU A 440 -2.73 -3.92 16.82
N LYS A 441 -2.59 -3.05 17.81
CA LYS A 441 -1.31 -2.43 18.19
C LYS A 441 -0.60 -3.28 19.24
N GLY A 442 0.73 -3.31 19.22
CA GLY A 442 1.53 -3.69 20.40
C GLY A 442 1.76 -5.17 20.64
N GLY A 443 2.48 -5.84 19.73
CA GLY A 443 3.05 -7.16 19.99
C GLY A 443 4.32 -7.41 19.16
N ASN A 444 5.17 -8.30 19.67
CA ASN A 444 6.23 -8.93 18.89
C ASN A 444 5.61 -9.70 17.70
N ASP A 445 6.41 -10.01 16.69
CA ASP A 445 6.00 -10.93 15.62
C ASP A 445 5.49 -12.26 16.22
N LEU A 446 4.19 -12.53 16.03
CA LEU A 446 3.51 -13.74 16.51
C LEU A 446 3.87 -14.98 15.66
N GLY A 447 4.56 -14.79 14.53
CA GLY A 447 4.83 -15.84 13.56
C GLY A 447 3.56 -16.30 12.84
N GLU A 448 3.53 -17.58 12.45
CA GLU A 448 2.35 -18.20 11.84
C GLU A 448 1.19 -18.23 12.84
N LEU A 449 0.06 -17.62 12.46
CA LEU A 449 -1.12 -17.52 13.31
C LEU A 449 -1.83 -18.87 13.42
N THR A 450 -2.21 -19.24 14.64
CA THR A 450 -2.74 -20.58 14.95
C THR A 450 -4.17 -20.56 15.46
N LYS A 451 -4.55 -19.55 16.27
CA LYS A 451 -5.92 -19.34 16.74
C LYS A 451 -6.19 -17.86 17.06
N ILE A 452 -7.46 -17.53 17.19
CA ILE A 452 -7.93 -16.31 17.85
C ILE A 452 -8.81 -16.69 19.03
N HIS A 453 -8.86 -15.83 20.05
CA HIS A 453 -9.89 -15.81 21.06
C HIS A 453 -10.69 -14.53 20.86
N ILE A 454 -12.00 -14.63 20.63
CA ILE A 454 -12.85 -13.49 20.32
C ILE A 454 -14.17 -13.61 21.08
N GLY A 455 -14.68 -12.50 21.59
CA GLY A 455 -15.92 -12.47 22.37
C GLY A 455 -16.41 -11.06 22.63
N HIS A 456 -17.47 -10.95 23.42
CA HIS A 456 -18.06 -9.67 23.82
C HIS A 456 -18.46 -9.67 25.30
N ASP A 457 -18.62 -8.49 25.88
CA ASP A 457 -18.93 -8.31 27.31
C ASP A 457 -20.42 -8.43 27.67
N ASN A 458 -21.26 -8.78 26.69
CA ASN A 458 -22.71 -8.89 26.82
C ASN A 458 -23.40 -7.60 27.31
N SER A 459 -22.80 -6.43 27.08
CA SER A 459 -23.41 -5.12 27.33
C SER A 459 -24.30 -4.67 26.15
N GLY A 460 -25.00 -3.54 26.31
CA GLY A 460 -25.84 -2.96 25.25
C GLY A 460 -27.20 -3.62 25.08
N PHE A 461 -27.95 -3.17 24.07
CA PHE A 461 -29.27 -3.72 23.72
C PHE A 461 -29.10 -4.77 22.62
N GLY A 462 -29.60 -5.99 22.85
CA GLY A 462 -29.35 -7.11 21.92
C GLY A 462 -27.87 -7.50 21.85
N PRO A 463 -27.25 -7.94 22.97
CA PRO A 463 -25.83 -8.29 23.01
C PRO A 463 -25.47 -9.51 22.16
N GLY A 464 -26.45 -10.35 21.81
CA GLY A 464 -26.25 -11.57 21.04
C GLY A 464 -25.67 -11.26 19.67
N TRP A 465 -24.60 -11.96 19.31
CA TRP A 465 -23.83 -11.66 18.11
C TRP A 465 -23.65 -12.91 17.26
N PHE A 466 -23.97 -12.84 15.97
CA PHE A 466 -23.61 -13.90 15.04
C PHE A 466 -22.29 -13.56 14.34
N LEU A 467 -21.20 -14.12 14.84
CA LEU A 467 -19.89 -14.01 14.23
C LEU A 467 -19.78 -15.02 13.07
N GLU A 468 -19.62 -14.51 11.84
CA GLU A 468 -19.42 -15.35 10.67
C GLU A 468 -17.95 -15.80 10.58
N LYS A 469 -17.03 -14.84 10.44
CA LYS A 469 -15.60 -15.11 10.35
C LYS A 469 -14.74 -13.90 10.73
N VAL A 470 -13.47 -14.17 11.01
CA VAL A 470 -12.43 -13.16 11.20
C VAL A 470 -11.28 -13.46 10.24
N ILE A 471 -10.68 -12.40 9.69
CA ILE A 471 -9.49 -12.49 8.85
C ILE A 471 -8.41 -11.65 9.52
N VAL A 472 -7.30 -12.29 9.88
CA VAL A 472 -6.17 -11.58 10.48
C VAL A 472 -5.03 -11.54 9.48
N LYS A 473 -4.62 -10.33 9.10
CA LYS A 473 -3.54 -10.08 8.16
C LYS A 473 -2.32 -9.53 8.88
N ASN A 474 -1.18 -10.20 8.74
CA ASN A 474 0.10 -9.65 9.13
C ASN A 474 0.46 -8.51 8.16
N MET A 475 0.55 -7.28 8.65
CA MET A 475 0.76 -6.10 7.80
C MET A 475 2.18 -6.01 7.23
N LYS A 476 3.13 -6.75 7.82
CA LYS A 476 4.51 -6.85 7.35
C LYS A 476 4.67 -7.90 6.26
N THR A 477 4.22 -9.14 6.50
CA THR A 477 4.37 -10.24 5.52
C THR A 477 3.27 -10.27 4.46
N ASN A 478 2.15 -9.55 4.70
CA ASN A 478 0.89 -9.66 3.96
C ASN A 478 0.25 -11.07 4.00
N GLU A 479 0.71 -11.95 4.87
CA GLU A 479 0.08 -13.26 5.09
C GLU A 479 -1.25 -13.07 5.83
N GLU A 480 -2.25 -13.81 5.38
CA GLU A 480 -3.60 -13.81 5.93
C GLU A 480 -3.90 -15.17 6.57
N ALA A 481 -4.49 -15.14 7.75
CA ALA A 481 -5.08 -16.30 8.40
C ALA A 481 -6.59 -16.09 8.52
N PHE A 482 -7.34 -17.13 8.23
CA PHE A 482 -8.80 -17.13 8.26
C PHE A 482 -9.29 -17.85 9.51
N PHE A 483 -10.40 -17.40 10.08
CA PHE A 483 -10.99 -17.96 11.29
C PHE A 483 -12.51 -17.98 11.12
N PHE A 484 -13.10 -19.13 10.77
CA PHE A 484 -14.55 -19.25 10.60
C PHE A 484 -15.20 -19.68 11.92
N ALA A 485 -16.05 -18.82 12.49
CA ALA A 485 -16.81 -19.16 13.69
C ALA A 485 -18.19 -19.71 13.30
N GLY A 486 -18.92 -19.01 12.43
CA GLY A 486 -20.20 -19.44 11.85
C GLY A 486 -21.30 -19.72 12.88
N ARG A 487 -21.36 -18.95 13.97
CA ARG A 487 -22.21 -19.26 15.12
C ARG A 487 -22.63 -18.03 15.91
N TRP A 488 -23.65 -18.23 16.75
CA TRP A 488 -24.05 -17.27 17.78
C TRP A 488 -23.07 -17.29 18.96
N LEU A 489 -22.69 -16.09 19.40
CA LEU A 489 -22.10 -15.77 20.68
C LEU A 489 -23.14 -14.94 21.43
N ALA A 490 -23.93 -15.60 22.28
CA ALA A 490 -25.08 -15.03 22.96
C ALA A 490 -25.43 -15.90 24.17
N LYS A 491 -25.94 -15.30 25.26
CA LYS A 491 -26.40 -16.07 26.43
C LYS A 491 -27.71 -16.82 26.19
N ASP A 492 -28.54 -16.31 25.30
CA ASP A 492 -29.90 -16.78 25.01
C ASP A 492 -30.03 -17.50 23.66
N GLU A 493 -28.95 -17.57 22.87
CA GLU A 493 -28.90 -18.30 21.59
C GLU A 493 -27.65 -19.19 21.49
N GLY A 494 -27.63 -20.10 20.53
CA GLY A 494 -26.51 -21.02 20.32
C GLY A 494 -26.31 -21.98 21.50
N ASP A 495 -25.11 -22.02 22.06
CA ASP A 495 -24.76 -22.81 23.25
C ASP A 495 -24.65 -21.96 24.54
N GLY A 496 -25.07 -20.70 24.50
CA GLY A 496 -24.97 -19.78 25.64
C GLY A 496 -23.61 -19.11 25.84
N ALA A 497 -22.59 -19.43 25.02
CA ALA A 497 -21.27 -18.81 25.12
C ALA A 497 -21.26 -17.40 24.51
N THR A 498 -20.48 -16.49 25.10
CA THR A 498 -20.30 -15.09 24.62
C THR A 498 -18.89 -14.85 24.06
N GLU A 499 -18.05 -15.88 24.06
CA GLU A 499 -16.68 -15.87 23.58
C GLU A 499 -16.29 -17.26 23.05
N ILE A 500 -15.31 -17.30 22.15
CA ILE A 500 -14.85 -18.54 21.52
C ILE A 500 -13.39 -18.46 21.09
N ASP A 501 -12.70 -19.61 21.16
CA ASP A 501 -11.44 -19.82 20.45
C ASP A 501 -11.70 -20.39 19.04
N VAL A 502 -11.19 -19.72 18.01
CA VAL A 502 -11.33 -20.14 16.61
C VAL A 502 -9.95 -20.47 16.04
N ALA A 503 -9.81 -21.66 15.46
CA ALA A 503 -8.59 -22.12 14.82
C ALA A 503 -8.31 -21.39 13.50
N ALA A 504 -7.02 -21.18 13.19
CA ALA A 504 -6.62 -20.72 11.88
C ALA A 504 -6.95 -21.78 10.81
N CYS A 505 -7.36 -21.32 9.65
CA CYS A 505 -7.70 -22.13 8.49
C CYS A 505 -7.26 -21.42 7.20
N LYS A 506 -7.27 -22.17 6.11
CA LYS A 506 -7.11 -21.63 4.77
C LYS A 506 -8.39 -20.93 4.32
N GLU A 507 -8.28 -20.11 3.28
CA GLU A 507 -9.40 -19.36 2.70
C GLU A 507 -10.58 -20.26 2.27
N ASP A 508 -10.30 -21.50 1.88
CA ASP A 508 -11.30 -22.51 1.51
C ASP A 508 -12.06 -23.13 2.70
N GLY A 509 -11.78 -22.67 3.92
CA GLY A 509 -12.40 -23.16 5.15
C GLY A 509 -11.76 -24.42 5.72
N THR A 510 -10.69 -24.96 5.12
CA THR A 510 -9.96 -26.09 5.67
C THR A 510 -9.01 -25.64 6.79
N SER A 511 -9.19 -26.20 8.00
CA SER A 511 -8.31 -25.87 9.14
C SER A 511 -6.85 -26.14 8.82
N SER A 512 -5.95 -25.23 9.21
CA SER A 512 -4.50 -25.41 9.04
C SER A 512 -3.94 -26.39 10.08
N ALA A 513 -4.63 -26.53 11.23
CA ALA A 513 -4.37 -27.53 12.26
C ALA A 513 -5.66 -28.33 12.59
N PRO A 514 -5.58 -29.65 12.84
CA PRO A 514 -6.76 -30.44 13.20
C PRO A 514 -7.33 -29.99 14.55
N ILE A 515 -8.66 -29.93 14.65
CA ILE A 515 -9.35 -29.75 15.94
C ILE A 515 -9.39 -31.10 16.64
N VAL A 516 -8.99 -31.13 17.90
CA VAL A 516 -8.98 -32.32 18.74
C VAL A 516 -9.90 -32.08 19.93
N SER A 517 -10.71 -33.09 20.25
CA SER A 517 -11.54 -33.10 21.45
C SER A 517 -10.72 -33.60 22.64
N TYR A 518 -10.79 -32.88 23.76
CA TYR A 518 -10.10 -33.20 25.01
C TYR A 518 -11.12 -33.50 26.10
N LYS A 519 -11.03 -34.69 26.69
CA LYS A 519 -11.79 -35.08 27.89
C LYS A 519 -10.91 -34.93 29.12
N VAL A 520 -11.32 -34.07 30.05
CA VAL A 520 -10.63 -33.79 31.30
C VAL A 520 -11.34 -34.51 32.44
N PHE A 521 -10.64 -35.41 33.11
CA PHE A 521 -11.11 -36.11 34.30
C PHE A 521 -10.44 -35.49 35.51
N VAL A 522 -11.22 -34.91 36.42
CA VAL A 522 -10.72 -34.24 37.63
C VAL A 522 -11.13 -35.07 38.83
N THR A 523 -10.16 -35.56 39.60
CA THR A 523 -10.39 -36.34 40.81
C THR A 523 -10.18 -35.47 42.04
N THR A 524 -11.24 -35.19 42.80
CA THR A 524 -11.14 -34.61 44.13
C THR A 524 -10.76 -35.68 45.14
N GLY A 525 -9.77 -35.42 45.99
CA GLY A 525 -9.26 -36.44 46.92
C GLY A 525 -10.19 -36.76 48.08
N ASP A 526 -9.88 -37.86 48.77
CA ASP A 526 -10.68 -38.38 49.88
C ASP A 526 -10.25 -37.81 51.24
N ARG A 527 -10.20 -36.48 51.37
CA ARG A 527 -9.94 -35.78 52.63
C ARG A 527 -11.20 -35.10 53.16
N ARG A 528 -11.29 -34.95 54.48
CA ARG A 528 -12.39 -34.20 55.09
C ARG A 528 -12.33 -32.75 54.60
N GLY A 529 -13.44 -32.24 54.04
CA GLY A 529 -13.52 -30.88 53.49
C GLY A 529 -12.95 -30.73 52.08
N ALA A 530 -12.58 -31.83 51.39
CA ALA A 530 -11.89 -31.77 50.11
C ALA A 530 -12.70 -31.19 48.94
N GLY A 531 -14.04 -31.17 49.03
CA GLY A 531 -14.90 -30.69 47.94
C GLY A 531 -15.02 -29.17 47.92
N THR A 532 -15.36 -28.61 46.76
CA THR A 532 -15.48 -27.15 46.57
C THR A 532 -16.74 -26.79 45.80
N ASP A 533 -17.36 -25.68 46.20
CA ASP A 533 -18.46 -25.03 45.48
C ASP A 533 -17.97 -23.89 44.56
N ALA A 534 -16.65 -23.64 44.51
CA ALA A 534 -16.05 -22.58 43.70
C ALA A 534 -16.05 -22.95 42.20
N ASN A 535 -16.03 -21.93 41.33
CA ASN A 535 -15.87 -22.18 39.90
C ASN A 535 -14.42 -22.60 39.63
N VAL A 536 -14.23 -23.77 39.00
CA VAL A 536 -12.92 -24.33 38.66
C VAL A 536 -12.59 -24.06 37.19
N PHE A 537 -11.33 -23.73 36.92
CA PHE A 537 -10.82 -23.39 35.59
C PHE A 537 -9.53 -24.17 35.29
N ILE A 538 -9.33 -24.54 34.04
CA ILE A 538 -8.11 -25.21 33.56
C ILE A 538 -7.54 -24.54 32.31
N THR A 539 -6.21 -24.50 32.19
CA THR A 539 -5.49 -24.24 30.94
C THR A 539 -4.54 -25.39 30.68
N VAL A 540 -4.61 -25.97 29.48
CA VAL A 540 -3.81 -27.12 29.07
C VAL A 540 -2.72 -26.64 28.12
N PHE A 541 -1.47 -27.03 28.36
CA PHE A 541 -0.32 -26.66 27.54
C PHE A 541 0.25 -27.90 26.86
N GLY A 542 0.49 -27.81 25.56
CA GLY A 542 1.19 -28.82 24.78
C GLY A 542 2.23 -28.24 23.83
N SER A 543 2.91 -29.11 23.10
CA SER A 543 4.01 -28.74 22.18
C SER A 543 3.61 -27.72 21.10
N ASN A 544 2.32 -27.61 20.78
CA ASN A 544 1.80 -26.72 19.73
C ASN A 544 1.10 -25.46 20.26
N GLY A 545 1.07 -25.24 21.58
CA GLY A 545 0.43 -24.08 22.21
C GLY A 545 -0.42 -24.46 23.42
N ASP A 546 -1.36 -23.59 23.80
CA ASP A 546 -2.24 -23.78 24.94
C ASP A 546 -3.73 -23.69 24.59
N SER A 547 -4.56 -24.35 25.40
CA SER A 547 -6.01 -24.35 25.22
C SER A 547 -6.64 -22.99 25.49
N GLY A 548 -5.97 -22.02 26.12
CA GLY A 548 -6.64 -20.94 26.84
C GLY A 548 -7.35 -21.46 28.09
N GLU A 549 -7.89 -20.55 28.90
CA GLU A 549 -8.63 -20.91 30.10
C GLU A 549 -10.00 -21.51 29.74
N ARG A 550 -10.39 -22.58 30.45
CA ARG A 550 -11.65 -23.29 30.28
C ARG A 550 -12.30 -23.46 31.63
N LYS A 551 -13.51 -22.95 31.79
CA LYS A 551 -14.34 -23.24 32.95
C LYS A 551 -14.76 -24.72 32.90
N LEU A 552 -14.57 -25.43 34.00
CA LEU A 552 -14.95 -26.82 34.15
C LEU A 552 -16.32 -26.90 34.83
N GLU A 553 -17.36 -27.11 34.03
CA GLU A 553 -18.74 -27.11 34.50
C GLU A 553 -19.56 -28.22 33.84
N SER A 554 -20.43 -28.84 34.62
CA SER A 554 -21.44 -29.81 34.17
C SER A 554 -22.76 -29.57 34.92
N SER A 555 -23.85 -30.21 34.50
CA SER A 555 -25.17 -30.06 35.13
C SER A 555 -25.28 -30.68 36.53
N GLY A 556 -24.25 -31.36 37.03
CA GLY A 556 -24.20 -31.95 38.36
C GLY A 556 -23.52 -31.04 39.40
N ASN A 557 -23.56 -31.46 40.67
CA ASN A 557 -22.68 -30.88 41.69
C ASN A 557 -21.27 -31.44 41.49
N ASN A 558 -20.35 -30.60 41.03
CA ASN A 558 -19.02 -31.01 40.60
C ASN A 558 -18.02 -30.90 41.77
N PHE A 559 -16.89 -31.59 41.66
CA PHE A 559 -15.73 -31.51 42.55
C PHE A 559 -15.95 -31.99 43.98
N GLU A 560 -16.90 -32.89 44.18
CA GLU A 560 -17.20 -33.48 45.48
C GLU A 560 -16.09 -34.39 46.01
N ARG A 561 -15.93 -34.47 47.34
CA ARG A 561 -14.95 -35.35 47.99
C ARG A 561 -15.02 -36.78 47.43
N ASN A 562 -13.85 -37.32 47.06
CA ASN A 562 -13.70 -38.68 46.53
C ASN A 562 -14.54 -38.95 45.25
N LYS A 563 -14.78 -37.91 44.45
CA LYS A 563 -15.43 -38.01 43.14
C LYS A 563 -14.47 -37.67 42.02
N THR A 564 -14.78 -38.21 40.85
CA THR A 564 -14.13 -37.85 39.60
C THR A 564 -15.17 -37.31 38.65
N ASP A 565 -15.00 -36.06 38.26
CA ASP A 565 -15.88 -35.36 37.33
C ASP A 565 -15.22 -35.28 35.95
N VAL A 566 -16.04 -35.31 34.90
CA VAL A 566 -15.56 -35.38 33.51
C VAL A 566 -16.10 -34.20 32.72
N PHE A 567 -15.17 -33.48 32.09
CA PHE A 567 -15.46 -32.30 31.28
C PHE A 567 -14.89 -32.50 29.87
N GLY A 568 -15.46 -31.81 28.89
CA GLY A 568 -15.03 -31.88 27.50
C GLY A 568 -14.87 -30.50 26.91
N PHE A 569 -13.80 -30.29 26.14
CA PHE A 569 -13.67 -29.11 25.28
C PHE A 569 -12.96 -29.47 23.98
N ASP A 570 -13.27 -28.74 22.92
CA ASP A 570 -12.61 -28.86 21.62
C ASP A 570 -11.67 -27.68 21.41
N CYS A 571 -10.45 -27.94 20.92
CA CYS A 571 -9.52 -26.89 20.50
C CYS A 571 -8.54 -27.39 19.43
N VAL A 572 -7.69 -26.50 18.92
CA VAL A 572 -6.59 -26.88 18.02
C VAL A 572 -5.72 -27.96 18.66
N ASP A 573 -5.20 -28.89 17.86
CA ASP A 573 -4.31 -29.96 18.33
C ASP A 573 -3.10 -29.38 19.06
N LEU A 574 -3.12 -29.46 20.39
CA LEU A 574 -2.09 -28.99 21.30
C LEU A 574 -0.80 -29.82 21.19
N GLY A 575 -0.81 -30.94 20.46
CA GLY A 575 0.32 -31.86 20.37
C GLY A 575 0.54 -32.63 21.67
N GLU A 576 1.80 -32.84 22.03
CA GLU A 576 2.15 -33.55 23.26
C GLU A 576 1.86 -32.66 24.48
N LEU A 577 0.98 -33.11 25.39
CA LEU A 577 0.63 -32.34 26.58
C LEU A 577 1.78 -32.35 27.59
N GLN A 578 2.17 -31.17 28.06
CA GLN A 578 3.34 -30.98 28.91
C GLN A 578 2.96 -30.58 30.34
N ARG A 579 1.93 -29.74 30.51
CA ARG A 579 1.47 -29.27 31.83
C ARG A 579 0.05 -28.70 31.77
N ILE A 580 -0.55 -28.53 32.95
CA ILE A 580 -1.79 -27.80 33.15
C ILE A 580 -1.62 -26.68 34.17
N ILE A 581 -2.42 -25.63 34.05
CA ILE A 581 -2.75 -24.74 35.17
C ILE A 581 -4.18 -25.02 35.56
N ILE A 582 -4.44 -25.29 36.84
CA ILE A 582 -5.79 -25.50 37.37
C ILE A 582 -6.00 -24.62 38.60
N ARG A 583 -7.12 -23.90 38.66
CA ARG A 583 -7.43 -22.93 39.72
C ARG A 583 -8.92 -22.90 40.03
N HIS A 584 -9.28 -22.28 41.15
CA HIS A 584 -10.66 -21.86 41.43
C HIS A 584 -10.75 -20.34 41.67
N ASP A 585 -11.97 -19.79 41.73
CA ASP A 585 -12.22 -18.35 41.96
C ASP A 585 -12.55 -17.99 43.41
N ASN A 586 -12.35 -18.93 44.34
CA ASN A 586 -12.64 -18.80 45.77
C ASN A 586 -14.11 -18.44 46.11
N SER A 587 -15.05 -18.65 45.19
CA SER A 587 -16.48 -18.40 45.40
C SER A 587 -17.17 -19.58 46.12
N GLY A 588 -18.41 -19.38 46.57
CA GLY A 588 -19.19 -20.42 47.24
C GLY A 588 -18.89 -20.61 48.74
N SER A 589 -19.52 -21.62 49.36
CA SER A 589 -19.32 -21.96 50.77
C SER A 589 -18.32 -23.10 50.90
N GLY A 590 -17.17 -22.85 51.52
CA GLY A 590 -16.07 -23.82 51.58
C GLY A 590 -15.34 -23.92 50.24
N PRO A 591 -14.70 -22.84 49.77
CA PRO A 591 -14.03 -22.82 48.47
C PRO A 591 -12.74 -23.66 48.42
N GLY A 592 -12.16 -24.00 49.56
CA GLY A 592 -10.93 -24.80 49.64
C GLY A 592 -11.12 -26.18 49.03
N TRP A 593 -10.18 -26.60 48.18
CA TRP A 593 -10.33 -27.78 47.35
C TRP A 593 -9.10 -28.68 47.42
N PHE A 594 -9.27 -29.94 47.81
CA PHE A 594 -8.16 -30.90 47.74
C PHE A 594 -8.19 -31.64 46.41
N LEU A 595 -7.37 -31.18 45.45
CA LEU A 595 -7.22 -31.83 44.15
C LEU A 595 -6.25 -33.00 44.26
N ASP A 596 -6.73 -34.22 43.98
CA ASP A 596 -5.89 -35.42 43.94
C ASP A 596 -5.11 -35.50 42.62
N LYS A 597 -5.82 -35.54 41.49
CA LYS A 597 -5.21 -35.57 40.15
C LYS A 597 -6.15 -35.09 39.05
N VAL A 598 -5.56 -34.73 37.91
CA VAL A 598 -6.27 -34.56 36.64
C VAL A 598 -5.73 -35.58 35.63
N SER A 599 -6.57 -36.13 34.77
CA SER A 599 -6.12 -36.85 33.58
C SER A 599 -6.84 -36.33 32.35
N ILE A 600 -6.13 -36.27 31.22
CA ILE A 600 -6.67 -35.74 29.97
C ILE A 600 -6.56 -36.81 28.90
N GLN A 601 -7.66 -37.06 28.20
CA GLN A 601 -7.73 -37.99 27.07
C GLN A 601 -8.09 -37.25 25.79
N THR A 602 -7.31 -37.42 24.72
CA THR A 602 -7.63 -36.88 23.39
C THR A 602 -8.65 -37.76 22.67
N GLY A 603 -9.35 -37.20 21.67
CA GLY A 603 -10.22 -37.96 20.77
C GLY A 603 -9.49 -39.08 20.00
N LYS A 604 -8.15 -39.02 19.91
CA LYS A 604 -7.29 -40.08 19.34
C LYS A 604 -7.03 -41.23 20.33
N GLY A 605 -7.39 -41.07 21.60
CA GLY A 605 -7.25 -42.07 22.65
C GLY A 605 -6.00 -41.95 23.51
N GLU A 606 -5.13 -40.97 23.25
CA GLU A 606 -3.92 -40.72 24.03
C GLU A 606 -4.28 -40.15 25.41
N LYS A 607 -3.50 -40.47 26.45
CA LYS A 607 -3.78 -40.08 27.83
C LYS A 607 -2.55 -39.49 28.52
N TRP A 608 -2.77 -38.43 29.27
CA TRP A 608 -1.78 -37.79 30.14
C TRP A 608 -2.35 -37.66 31.55
N PHE A 609 -1.47 -37.76 32.54
CA PHE A 609 -1.83 -37.68 33.95
C PHE A 609 -1.12 -36.50 34.61
N PHE A 610 -1.80 -35.85 35.53
CA PHE A 610 -1.35 -34.63 36.21
C PHE A 610 -1.65 -34.81 37.72
N PRO A 611 -0.80 -35.54 38.47
CA PRO A 611 -0.97 -35.74 39.90
C PRO A 611 -0.71 -34.43 40.68
N CYS A 612 -1.58 -34.12 41.64
CA CYS A 612 -1.52 -32.89 42.44
C CYS A 612 -1.36 -33.20 43.94
N GLY A 613 -2.35 -33.87 44.53
CA GLY A 613 -2.44 -34.25 45.95
C GLY A 613 -2.19 -33.10 46.93
N LYS A 614 -2.73 -31.92 46.64
CA LYS A 614 -2.56 -30.69 47.43
C LYS A 614 -3.87 -29.94 47.59
N TRP A 615 -3.98 -29.17 48.67
CA TRP A 615 -5.04 -28.19 48.84
C TRP A 615 -4.82 -27.00 47.92
N LEU A 616 -5.87 -26.59 47.22
CA LEU A 616 -6.03 -25.30 46.57
C LEU A 616 -6.98 -24.51 47.45
N ALA A 617 -6.42 -23.70 48.34
CA ALA A 617 -7.17 -22.96 49.35
C ALA A 617 -6.33 -21.76 49.80
N ASP A 618 -6.96 -20.71 50.31
CA ASP A 618 -6.25 -19.53 50.86
C ASP A 618 -5.90 -19.68 52.35
N ASP A 619 -6.41 -20.72 53.01
CA ASP A 619 -6.23 -21.02 54.43
C ASP A 619 -5.49 -22.35 54.71
N GLU A 620 -5.34 -23.24 53.73
CA GLU A 620 -4.67 -24.55 53.86
C GLU A 620 -3.41 -24.71 52.97
N ASP A 621 -2.60 -25.73 53.28
CA ASP A 621 -1.28 -26.01 52.69
C ASP A 621 -0.40 -24.76 52.54
N ASP A 622 -0.21 -24.28 51.30
CA ASP A 622 0.66 -23.15 50.95
C ASP A 622 -0.14 -21.88 50.59
N LYS A 623 -1.44 -21.88 50.87
CA LYS A 623 -2.36 -20.75 50.68
C LYS A 623 -2.54 -20.30 49.22
N GLN A 624 -2.33 -21.20 48.27
CA GLN A 624 -2.54 -20.93 46.85
C GLN A 624 -3.83 -21.60 46.34
N ILE A 625 -4.63 -20.86 45.60
CA ILE A 625 -5.88 -21.32 44.94
C ILE A 625 -5.67 -21.80 43.49
N SER A 626 -4.40 -21.98 43.09
CA SER A 626 -3.98 -22.31 41.73
C SER A 626 -2.76 -23.23 41.75
N ARG A 627 -2.69 -24.17 40.81
CA ARG A 627 -1.57 -25.10 40.63
C ARG A 627 -1.14 -25.19 39.18
N GLU A 628 0.17 -25.27 39.00
CA GLU A 628 0.79 -25.69 37.76
C GLU A 628 1.32 -27.11 37.93
N ILE A 629 0.85 -28.04 37.10
CA ILE A 629 1.11 -29.48 37.24
C ILE A 629 1.65 -30.02 35.93
N GLY A 630 2.80 -30.68 35.96
CA GLY A 630 3.40 -31.33 34.78
C GLY A 630 2.74 -32.65 34.42
N ALA A 631 2.75 -32.98 33.13
CA ALA A 631 2.26 -34.26 32.64
C ALA A 631 3.21 -35.39 33.05
N VAL A 632 2.64 -36.55 33.40
CA VAL A 632 3.35 -37.82 33.56
C VAL A 632 2.70 -38.89 32.66
N LEU A 633 3.51 -39.85 32.22
CA LEU A 633 3.09 -40.91 31.29
C LEU A 633 2.35 -42.07 31.97
N GLU A 634 2.51 -42.23 33.29
CA GLU A 634 1.93 -43.35 34.05
C GLU A 634 1.02 -42.88 35.19
N ASP A 635 -0.21 -43.39 35.24
CA ASP A 635 -1.25 -43.06 36.25
C ASP A 635 -0.85 -43.43 37.69
N ASN A 636 0.04 -44.42 37.86
CA ASN A 636 0.50 -44.89 39.17
C ASN A 636 1.57 -43.99 39.80
N THR A 637 1.93 -42.89 39.16
CA THR A 637 2.90 -41.92 39.69
C THR A 637 2.18 -41.03 40.70
N THR A 638 2.39 -41.27 41.99
CA THR A 638 1.64 -40.57 43.04
C THR A 638 2.03 -39.11 43.16
N TYR A 639 3.29 -38.75 42.89
CA TYR A 639 3.79 -37.38 42.83
C TYR A 639 5.06 -37.32 41.96
N THR A 640 5.18 -36.37 41.04
CA THR A 640 6.50 -35.91 40.58
C THR A 640 7.01 -34.91 41.62
N PRO A 641 8.06 -35.23 42.40
CA PRO A 641 8.58 -34.28 43.37
C PRO A 641 9.03 -33.02 42.63
N LEU A 642 8.48 -31.87 43.01
CA LEU A 642 8.92 -30.58 42.51
C LEU A 642 10.40 -30.42 42.87
N VAL A 643 11.18 -29.94 41.92
CA VAL A 643 12.56 -29.54 42.18
C VAL A 643 12.50 -28.11 42.70
N THR A 644 13.06 -27.91 43.89
CA THR A 644 13.27 -26.57 44.43
C THR A 644 14.49 -25.95 43.75
N TYR A 645 14.31 -24.77 43.15
CA TYR A 645 15.37 -23.93 42.63
C TYR A 645 15.55 -22.75 43.59
N LYS A 646 16.73 -22.66 44.21
CA LYS A 646 17.10 -21.49 45.02
C LYS A 646 17.52 -20.38 44.07
N VAL A 647 16.83 -19.25 44.12
CA VAL A 647 17.10 -18.06 43.31
C VAL A 647 17.67 -16.98 44.20
N GLU A 648 18.89 -16.52 43.90
CA GLU A 648 19.56 -15.43 44.59
C GLU A 648 19.64 -14.24 43.64
N VAL A 649 18.96 -13.15 43.99
CA VAL A 649 18.87 -11.94 43.18
C VAL A 649 19.75 -10.88 43.79
N PHE A 650 20.67 -10.33 42.99
CA PHE A 650 21.62 -9.30 43.42
C PHE A 650 21.20 -7.95 42.85
N THR A 651 20.76 -7.04 43.72
CA THR A 651 20.54 -5.64 43.34
C THR A 651 21.87 -4.89 43.42
N GLY A 652 22.25 -4.17 42.36
CA GLY A 652 23.56 -3.53 42.30
C GLY A 652 23.72 -2.34 43.24
N ASP A 653 24.96 -1.90 43.41
CA ASP A 653 25.34 -0.81 44.33
C ASP A 653 25.41 0.56 43.62
N ARG A 654 24.34 0.92 42.88
CA ARG A 654 24.21 2.25 42.26
C ARG A 654 23.22 3.13 43.02
N PRO A 655 23.37 4.47 43.00
CA PRO A 655 22.36 5.37 43.56
C PRO A 655 20.98 5.11 42.92
N GLY A 656 19.97 4.84 43.74
CA GLY A 656 18.60 4.54 43.30
C GLY A 656 18.40 3.11 42.75
N ALA A 657 19.34 2.19 42.94
CA ALA A 657 19.29 0.85 42.36
C ALA A 657 18.17 -0.06 42.86
N GLY A 658 17.60 0.22 44.04
CA GLY A 658 16.54 -0.60 44.63
C GLY A 658 15.18 -0.33 44.01
N THR A 659 14.24 -1.25 44.20
CA THR A 659 12.87 -1.12 43.68
C THR A 659 11.83 -1.57 44.68
N ASP A 660 10.72 -0.82 44.75
CA ASP A 660 9.51 -1.20 45.48
C ASP A 660 8.49 -1.91 44.56
N SER A 661 8.82 -2.10 43.27
CA SER A 661 7.95 -2.80 42.32
C SER A 661 7.85 -4.29 42.62
N LYS A 662 6.74 -4.93 42.22
CA LYS A 662 6.61 -6.38 42.33
C LYS A 662 7.51 -7.07 41.30
N VAL A 663 8.57 -7.71 41.76
CA VAL A 663 9.51 -8.47 40.92
C VAL A 663 8.97 -9.88 40.66
N SER A 664 9.16 -10.38 39.44
CA SER A 664 8.79 -11.73 39.05
C SER A 664 9.78 -12.33 38.04
N ILE A 665 9.95 -13.64 38.12
CA ILE A 665 10.94 -14.41 37.37
C ILE A 665 10.30 -15.64 36.74
N GLU A 666 10.80 -16.04 35.57
CA GLU A 666 10.53 -17.33 34.93
C GLU A 666 11.87 -17.98 34.57
N LEU A 667 12.08 -19.22 34.99
CA LEU A 667 13.27 -20.01 34.70
C LEU A 667 13.03 -20.85 33.44
N TYR A 668 14.04 -20.96 32.59
CA TYR A 668 14.03 -21.80 31.39
C TYR A 668 15.16 -22.81 31.48
N GLY A 669 14.83 -24.09 31.42
CA GLY A 669 15.79 -25.18 31.34
C GLY A 669 15.51 -26.10 30.14
N GLU A 670 16.39 -27.08 29.95
CA GLU A 670 16.33 -28.04 28.83
C GLU A 670 15.01 -28.80 28.70
N ASN A 671 14.32 -29.03 29.82
CA ASN A 671 13.07 -29.80 29.87
C ASN A 671 11.81 -28.93 29.99
N GLY A 672 11.94 -27.60 29.87
CA GLY A 672 10.81 -26.68 29.92
C GLY A 672 11.08 -25.44 30.75
N LYS A 673 10.02 -24.82 31.28
CA LYS A 673 10.11 -23.56 32.02
C LYS A 673 9.26 -23.57 33.28
N SER A 674 9.65 -22.77 34.27
CA SER A 674 9.02 -22.77 35.60
C SER A 674 7.64 -22.12 35.63
N GLY A 675 7.24 -21.41 34.57
CA GLY A 675 6.17 -20.42 34.64
C GLY A 675 6.62 -19.16 35.39
N LEU A 676 5.82 -18.09 35.28
CA LEU A 676 6.10 -16.83 35.96
C LEU A 676 5.85 -16.96 37.48
N ARG A 677 6.79 -16.51 38.28
CA ARG A 677 6.75 -16.54 39.75
C ARG A 677 7.04 -15.16 40.31
N VAL A 678 6.17 -14.66 41.19
CA VAL A 678 6.43 -13.44 41.95
C VAL A 678 7.48 -13.76 43.01
N LEU A 679 8.49 -12.90 43.12
CA LEU A 679 9.56 -13.01 44.11
C LEU A 679 9.23 -12.13 45.29
N ASP A 680 8.82 -12.76 46.39
CA ASP A 680 8.49 -12.11 47.66
C ASP A 680 8.82 -13.11 48.77
N ASN A 681 9.61 -12.69 49.76
CA ASN A 681 9.88 -13.50 50.95
C ASN A 681 9.41 -12.81 52.25
N SER A 682 8.44 -11.90 52.12
CA SER A 682 7.83 -11.12 53.20
C SER A 682 8.84 -10.25 53.97
N GLN A 683 9.92 -9.85 53.31
CA GLN A 683 10.87 -8.83 53.77
C GLN A 683 10.82 -7.62 52.83
N ASN A 684 11.54 -6.56 53.19
CA ASN A 684 11.78 -5.46 52.26
C ASN A 684 12.85 -5.90 51.23
N ASN A 685 12.39 -6.43 50.10
CA ASN A 685 13.24 -7.04 49.07
C ASN A 685 13.77 -6.04 48.05
N PHE A 686 14.83 -6.42 47.35
CA PHE A 686 15.43 -5.72 46.20
C PHE A 686 16.02 -4.35 46.52
N GLU A 687 16.51 -4.16 47.73
CA GLU A 687 17.19 -2.95 48.16
C GLU A 687 18.60 -2.81 47.56
N ARG A 688 19.09 -1.57 47.43
CA ARG A 688 20.43 -1.28 46.90
C ARG A 688 21.49 -2.11 47.64
N ASN A 689 22.36 -2.78 46.87
CA ASN A 689 23.44 -3.63 47.38
C ASN A 689 22.97 -4.77 48.30
N LYS A 690 21.76 -5.30 48.09
CA LYS A 690 21.24 -6.48 48.78
C LYS A 690 21.17 -7.70 47.87
N VAL A 691 21.20 -8.85 48.55
CA VAL A 691 20.97 -10.16 47.96
C VAL A 691 19.71 -10.72 48.59
N ASP A 692 18.71 -10.98 47.76
CA ASP A 692 17.45 -11.57 48.18
C ASP A 692 17.37 -13.01 47.69
N VAL A 693 16.90 -13.91 48.57
CA VAL A 693 16.86 -15.35 48.31
C VAL A 693 15.41 -15.81 48.27
N PHE A 694 15.08 -16.59 47.24
CA PHE A 694 13.77 -17.14 46.99
C PHE A 694 13.85 -18.63 46.63
N SER A 695 12.75 -19.34 46.85
CA SER A 695 12.60 -20.74 46.47
C SER A 695 11.50 -20.85 45.42
N ILE A 696 11.85 -21.40 44.25
CA ILE A 696 10.88 -21.72 43.20
C ILE A 696 10.73 -23.22 43.16
N GLU A 697 9.55 -23.71 43.51
CA GLU A 697 9.18 -25.11 43.31
C GLU A 697 8.47 -25.24 41.96
N THR A 698 9.03 -26.08 41.10
CA THR A 698 8.45 -26.41 39.80
C THR A 698 8.87 -27.82 39.40
N VAL A 699 8.30 -28.35 38.32
CA VAL A 699 8.73 -29.63 37.76
C VAL A 699 10.22 -29.59 37.40
N ASP A 700 10.86 -30.75 37.25
CA ASP A 700 12.27 -30.78 36.86
C ASP A 700 12.46 -30.24 35.43
N ILE A 701 12.72 -28.94 35.33
CA ILE A 701 13.02 -28.24 34.08
C ILE A 701 14.44 -28.51 33.55
N GLY A 702 15.22 -29.38 34.22
CA GLY A 702 16.55 -29.78 33.77
C GLY A 702 17.60 -28.68 33.97
N LYS A 703 18.66 -28.72 33.14
CA LYS A 703 19.74 -27.73 33.20
C LYS A 703 19.21 -26.36 32.82
N ILE A 704 19.40 -25.36 33.69
CA ILE A 704 18.91 -23.99 33.43
C ILE A 704 19.77 -23.34 32.35
N GLN A 705 19.12 -22.81 31.33
CA GLN A 705 19.74 -22.14 30.18
C GLN A 705 19.51 -20.63 30.19
N LYS A 706 18.39 -20.19 30.78
CA LYS A 706 17.94 -18.81 30.70
C LYS A 706 17.01 -18.43 31.85
N VAL A 707 17.01 -17.15 32.20
CA VAL A 707 16.09 -16.53 33.16
C VAL A 707 15.40 -15.35 32.49
N ASN A 708 14.09 -15.22 32.70
CA ASN A 708 13.32 -14.04 32.33
C ASN A 708 12.84 -13.35 33.61
N ILE A 709 13.43 -12.21 33.96
CA ILE A 709 13.14 -11.50 35.21
C ILE A 709 12.74 -10.06 34.93
N GLY A 710 11.77 -9.57 35.69
CA GLY A 710 11.27 -8.21 35.52
C GLY A 710 10.36 -7.77 36.65
N HIS A 711 9.88 -6.54 36.56
CA HIS A 711 9.03 -5.90 37.57
C HIS A 711 7.81 -5.24 36.92
N ASP A 712 6.78 -4.97 37.71
CA ASP A 712 5.50 -4.42 37.22
C ASP A 712 5.45 -2.89 37.10
N ASN A 713 6.61 -2.22 37.24
CA ASN A 713 6.73 -0.76 37.25
C ASN A 713 5.90 -0.03 38.34
N SER A 714 5.41 -0.73 39.36
CA SER A 714 4.65 -0.11 40.44
C SER A 714 5.55 0.57 41.48
N GLY A 715 4.99 1.51 42.25
CA GLY A 715 5.70 2.19 43.34
C GLY A 715 6.53 3.41 42.92
N PHE A 716 7.05 4.14 43.92
CA PHE A 716 7.96 5.27 43.72
C PHE A 716 9.39 4.74 43.59
N GLY A 717 10.10 5.06 42.50
CA GLY A 717 11.42 4.46 42.25
C GLY A 717 11.34 3.05 41.65
N ALA A 718 10.41 2.84 40.71
CA ALA A 718 10.22 1.55 40.04
C ALA A 718 11.45 1.04 39.26
N ALA A 719 12.33 1.95 38.82
CA ALA A 719 13.54 1.59 38.09
C ALA A 719 14.47 0.74 38.98
N TRP A 720 14.90 -0.42 38.48
CA TRP A 720 15.64 -1.38 39.26
C TRP A 720 16.97 -1.71 38.59
N PHE A 721 18.10 -1.59 39.30
CA PHE A 721 19.39 -2.01 38.77
C PHE A 721 19.70 -3.43 39.22
N LEU A 722 19.42 -4.39 38.34
CA LEU A 722 19.71 -5.80 38.55
C LEU A 722 21.16 -6.11 38.12
N ASP A 723 21.98 -6.55 39.07
CA ASP A 723 23.37 -6.93 38.82
C ASP A 723 23.44 -8.34 38.22
N LYS A 724 22.94 -9.34 38.97
CA LYS A 724 22.91 -10.74 38.53
C LYS A 724 21.85 -11.57 39.25
N VAL A 725 21.52 -12.71 38.67
CA VAL A 725 20.71 -13.77 39.30
C VAL A 725 21.53 -15.05 39.34
N ILE A 726 21.52 -15.75 40.48
CA ILE A 726 22.10 -17.08 40.60
C ILE A 726 20.97 -18.07 40.87
N VAL A 727 20.87 -19.10 40.04
CA VAL A 727 19.88 -20.18 40.22
C VAL A 727 20.63 -21.44 40.60
N THR A 728 20.28 -22.04 41.75
CA THR A 728 20.85 -23.31 42.21
C THR A 728 19.76 -24.38 42.20
N SER A 729 19.92 -25.42 41.40
CA SER A 729 19.06 -26.60 41.47
C SER A 729 19.35 -27.34 42.78
N GLN A 730 18.38 -27.44 43.71
CA GLN A 730 18.58 -28.19 44.95
C GLN A 730 18.64 -29.71 44.71
N LYS A 731 18.23 -30.18 43.52
CA LYS A 731 18.34 -31.59 43.12
C LYS A 731 19.76 -31.96 42.69
N THR A 732 20.40 -31.13 41.85
CA THR A 732 21.74 -31.43 41.30
C THR A 732 22.87 -30.68 42.00
N ASN A 733 22.55 -29.67 42.81
CA ASN A 733 23.48 -28.68 43.38
C ASN A 733 24.27 -27.87 42.32
N GLU A 734 23.84 -27.90 41.05
CA GLU A 734 24.43 -27.07 40.00
C GLU A 734 23.96 -25.62 40.12
N GLN A 735 24.89 -24.69 39.89
CA GLN A 735 24.64 -23.24 39.90
C GLN A 735 24.75 -22.65 38.51
N PHE A 736 23.81 -21.79 38.17
CA PHE A 736 23.73 -21.09 36.90
C PHE A 736 23.76 -19.58 37.14
N TYR A 737 24.58 -18.85 36.38
CA TYR A 737 24.92 -17.46 36.65
C TYR A 737 24.41 -16.55 35.53
N PHE A 738 23.43 -15.72 35.84
CA PHE A 738 22.80 -14.81 34.87
C PHE A 738 23.27 -13.39 35.16
N LEU A 739 24.22 -12.90 34.35
CA LEU A 739 24.79 -11.56 34.51
C LEU A 739 24.03 -10.55 33.66
N LEU A 740 23.58 -9.45 34.27
CA LEU A 740 22.91 -8.35 33.55
C LEU A 740 23.66 -7.04 33.70
N GLY A 741 23.82 -6.56 34.94
CA GLY A 741 24.46 -5.28 35.24
C GLY A 741 23.79 -4.08 34.58
N ASN A 742 22.45 -4.03 34.55
CA ASN A 742 21.71 -2.98 33.86
C ASN A 742 20.44 -2.53 34.61
N TRP A 743 19.93 -1.35 34.24
CA TRP A 743 18.64 -0.83 34.71
C TRP A 743 17.49 -1.49 33.97
N LEU A 744 16.50 -1.96 34.71
CA LEU A 744 15.17 -2.34 34.25
C LEU A 744 14.23 -1.18 34.57
N GLN A 745 13.66 -0.55 33.53
CA GLN A 745 12.83 0.65 33.68
C GLN A 745 11.91 0.85 32.47
N GLY A 746 10.73 1.46 32.69
CA GLY A 746 9.82 1.84 31.60
C GLY A 746 9.35 0.63 30.78
N ASN A 747 9.48 0.69 29.46
CA ASN A 747 9.08 -0.40 28.56
C ASN A 747 10.06 -1.60 28.57
N GLU A 748 11.23 -1.46 29.21
CA GLU A 748 12.25 -2.51 29.37
C GLU A 748 12.27 -3.05 30.81
N ASN A 749 11.09 -3.17 31.44
CA ASN A 749 10.93 -3.62 32.82
C ASN A 749 11.12 -5.13 33.00
N ARG A 750 11.35 -5.89 31.93
CA ARG A 750 11.58 -7.32 31.93
C ARG A 750 12.63 -7.67 30.89
N THR A 751 13.55 -8.55 31.26
CA THR A 751 14.64 -8.96 30.39
C THR A 751 14.92 -10.45 30.48
N GLU A 752 15.49 -10.96 29.41
CA GLU A 752 15.87 -12.35 29.22
C GLU A 752 17.39 -12.47 29.25
N ILE A 753 17.92 -13.30 30.16
CA ILE A 753 19.35 -13.46 30.42
C ILE A 753 19.71 -14.93 30.23
N ALA A 754 20.69 -15.24 29.39
CA ALA A 754 21.21 -16.59 29.22
C ALA A 754 22.29 -16.91 30.28
N SER A 755 22.41 -18.20 30.65
CA SER A 755 23.27 -18.70 31.74
C SER A 755 24.75 -18.70 31.41
#